data_AF-A0A069RGT1-F1
#
_entry.id   AF-A0A069RGT1-F1
#
_cell.length_a   1.000
_cell.length_b   1.000
_cell.length_c   1.000
_cell.angle_alpha   90.00
_cell.angle_beta   90.00
_cell.angle_gamma   90.00
#
_symmetry.space_group_name_H-M   'P 1'
#
loop_
_entity.id
_entity.type
_entity.pdbx_description
1 polymer ?
#
loop_
_entity_poly.entity_id
_entity_poly.type
_entity_poly.pdbx_seq_one_letter_code
_entity_poly.pdbx_strand_id
1 'polypeptide(L)'
;MRFFKMLSACSVIIFTLLFQNVNAQEAAKLGKIVYEEEQNIYIEYGGDILKLRKDFASYYEHLSEGEKMSVRQNVRKDFKSSEYSVKTDIPGVVDLGSGRFKYFSAERLENKHKDLGKTIGSFGISDAVLNLGRTDGYYGEWIPSYVVDGELYIVAENLADYGYSVDWDEKNRITVIDFEEGKQVTGTKSHIKESGSIYESDVEIWIDGAKMNSYNIGGYSLISARQLEENPDMMVFRDYDEEDRSFKLSGKISLPKGQTAPNGGLSGNLVVYTYGYKGAPEEIAKYPFSIPEGGNSIKYFMDEQSVQKEKSSYELEYQDIFIGYEIEENENYIDGKLTNEDGQPAENYGMFVCGMDDYSVDYENFNMEIFPKAKLSGSIRFEDNVKTLFSDGLREIRVEAVNADNPDECISKTFEVGQNETDIPYSMELIGDKNYLMHYEIKLHGIFLPRYGIWAGGEYPNLAKGYLGTDGGIVDDMEKANIINMSSDMKDMDVSVPAPDGNDLVIATVEGTDISVYVEGQKVRSVNIGGNMAIYIEDLKGAGFDAAFNEDGDVIYLSRAEGQLNGDGKDWEFDQAQIAAAYVTYTDIKACIGEKKIDLYNYADEMLVLVKNLKIAGLKVEFDGEKRRVDIYCN
;
A
#
# COMPACT_ATOMS: atom_id res chain seq x y z
N MET A 1 0.18 -33.03 -23.11
CA MET A 1 -1.29 -32.82 -23.01
C MET A 1 -1.72 -33.02 -21.55
N ARG A 2 -1.39 -32.03 -20.70
CA ARG A 2 -1.75 -31.81 -19.28
C ARG A 2 -0.78 -30.72 -18.78
N PHE A 3 -0.97 -29.50 -19.25
CA PHE A 3 -0.27 -28.28 -18.81
C PHE A 3 -1.09 -27.13 -19.41
N PHE A 4 -2.09 -26.66 -18.67
CA PHE A 4 -2.83 -25.39 -18.83
C PHE A 4 -4.07 -25.47 -17.95
N LYS A 5 -3.90 -25.19 -16.65
CA LYS A 5 -4.97 -24.90 -15.69
C LYS A 5 -4.36 -24.30 -14.42
N MET A 6 -3.82 -23.10 -14.52
CA MET A 6 -3.62 -22.18 -13.40
C MET A 6 -3.07 -20.88 -13.99
N LEU A 7 -3.97 -19.93 -14.22
CA LEU A 7 -3.73 -18.49 -14.34
C LEU A 7 -5.12 -17.86 -14.59
N SER A 8 -5.85 -17.63 -13.49
CA SER A 8 -6.99 -16.70 -13.50
C SER A 8 -7.02 -15.96 -12.17
N ALA A 9 -6.33 -14.82 -12.11
CA ALA A 9 -6.67 -13.66 -11.30
C ALA A 9 -5.65 -12.56 -11.57
N CYS A 10 -6.14 -11.32 -11.66
CA CYS A 10 -5.40 -10.05 -11.62
C CYS A 10 -4.64 -9.58 -12.89
N SER A 11 -5.33 -8.69 -13.60
CA SER A 11 -4.89 -7.31 -13.93
C SER A 11 -3.60 -7.06 -14.71
N VAL A 12 -3.80 -6.67 -15.98
CA VAL A 12 -3.09 -5.61 -16.73
C VAL A 12 -1.57 -5.50 -16.52
N ILE A 13 -0.77 -6.16 -17.37
CA ILE A 13 0.61 -5.73 -17.67
C ILE A 13 0.87 -5.81 -19.19
N ILE A 14 1.45 -4.70 -19.67
CA ILE A 14 1.85 -4.36 -21.03
C ILE A 14 2.91 -5.34 -21.56
N PHE A 15 2.71 -5.89 -22.76
CA PHE A 15 3.77 -6.52 -23.55
C PHE A 15 3.86 -5.90 -24.95
N THR A 16 4.93 -5.17 -25.18
CA THR A 16 5.31 -4.61 -26.49
C THR A 16 6.21 -5.59 -27.22
N LEU A 17 5.73 -6.21 -28.30
CA LEU A 17 6.58 -6.82 -29.34
C LEU A 17 6.02 -6.55 -30.74
N LEU A 18 6.92 -6.09 -31.61
CA LEU A 18 6.77 -5.55 -32.96
C LEU A 18 6.09 -6.47 -33.98
N PHE A 19 4.92 -6.12 -34.58
CA PHE A 19 4.49 -6.52 -35.94
C PHE A 19 3.42 -5.56 -36.52
N GLN A 20 3.32 -5.48 -37.86
CA GLN A 20 2.73 -4.37 -38.64
C GLN A 20 1.24 -4.52 -39.08
N ASN A 21 0.54 -3.38 -39.09
CA ASN A 21 -0.58 -2.88 -39.93
C ASN A 21 -1.85 -3.72 -40.19
N VAL A 22 -3.01 -3.14 -39.84
CA VAL A 22 -4.37 -3.55 -40.26
C VAL A 22 -5.10 -2.37 -40.94
N ASN A 23 -6.03 -2.65 -41.87
CA ASN A 23 -6.79 -1.64 -42.64
C ASN A 23 -8.24 -1.42 -42.12
N ALA A 24 -8.79 -0.25 -42.40
CA ALA A 24 -10.12 0.23 -41.98
C ALA A 24 -11.32 -0.73 -42.24
N GLN A 25 -11.25 -1.64 -43.21
CA GLN A 25 -12.34 -2.59 -43.49
C GLN A 25 -12.62 -3.55 -42.32
N GLU A 26 -11.66 -3.77 -41.43
CA GLU A 26 -11.79 -4.77 -40.37
C GLU A 26 -12.32 -4.18 -39.06
N ALA A 27 -11.91 -2.96 -38.71
CA ALA A 27 -12.52 -2.23 -37.59
C ALA A 27 -14.02 -1.95 -37.83
N ALA A 28 -14.43 -1.82 -39.11
CA ALA A 28 -15.84 -1.68 -39.49
C ALA A 28 -16.71 -2.90 -39.11
N LYS A 29 -16.13 -4.07 -38.79
CA LYS A 29 -16.88 -5.25 -38.32
C LYS A 29 -17.32 -5.13 -36.85
N LEU A 30 -16.64 -4.29 -36.06
CA LEU A 30 -16.94 -4.06 -34.65
C LEU A 30 -17.92 -2.92 -34.44
N GLY A 31 -17.95 -1.93 -35.33
CA GLY A 31 -18.80 -0.75 -35.23
C GLY A 31 -18.60 0.17 -36.44
N LYS A 32 -19.37 1.25 -36.55
CA LYS A 32 -19.19 2.21 -37.64
C LYS A 32 -17.94 3.04 -37.38
N ILE A 33 -16.97 3.04 -38.29
CA ILE A 33 -15.81 3.94 -38.15
C ILE A 33 -16.28 5.38 -38.27
N VAL A 34 -16.01 6.16 -37.23
CA VAL A 34 -16.35 7.59 -37.17
C VAL A 34 -15.14 8.47 -37.41
N TYR A 35 -13.94 7.98 -37.10
CA TYR A 35 -12.69 8.71 -37.30
C TYR A 35 -11.49 7.75 -37.37
N GLU A 36 -10.48 8.08 -38.17
CA GLU A 36 -9.25 7.30 -38.31
C GLU A 36 -8.04 8.24 -38.32
N GLU A 37 -7.03 7.92 -37.52
CA GLU A 37 -5.73 8.59 -37.49
C GLU A 37 -4.59 7.58 -37.60
N GLU A 38 -3.34 8.05 -37.54
CA GLU A 38 -2.16 7.24 -37.90
C GLU A 38 -2.06 5.93 -37.08
N GLN A 39 -2.35 5.97 -35.77
CA GLN A 39 -2.23 4.79 -34.89
C GLN A 39 -3.54 4.28 -34.30
N ASN A 40 -4.67 4.99 -34.50
CA ASN A 40 -5.94 4.67 -33.86
C ASN A 40 -7.10 4.66 -34.86
N ILE A 41 -8.10 3.82 -34.60
CA ILE A 41 -9.39 3.80 -35.27
C ILE A 41 -10.47 4.01 -34.21
N TYR A 42 -11.38 4.94 -34.46
CA TYR A 42 -12.48 5.25 -33.59
C TYR A 42 -13.76 4.66 -34.18
N ILE A 43 -14.42 3.77 -33.44
CA ILE A 43 -15.65 3.10 -33.88
C ILE A 43 -16.81 3.45 -32.97
N GLU A 44 -17.97 3.69 -33.57
CA GLU A 44 -19.25 3.81 -32.89
C GLU A 44 -19.83 2.41 -32.68
N TYR A 45 -19.97 1.99 -31.42
CA TYR A 45 -20.56 0.71 -31.04
C TYR A 45 -21.50 0.89 -29.86
N GLY A 46 -22.78 0.56 -30.04
CA GLY A 46 -23.78 0.65 -28.97
C GLY A 46 -24.15 2.08 -28.53
N GLY A 47 -23.72 3.12 -29.27
CA GLY A 47 -23.92 4.53 -28.91
C GLY A 47 -22.66 5.21 -28.36
N ASP A 48 -21.60 4.45 -28.10
CA ASP A 48 -20.34 4.95 -27.57
C ASP A 48 -19.24 4.95 -28.64
N ILE A 49 -18.21 5.79 -28.45
CA ILE A 49 -17.00 5.82 -29.28
C ILE A 49 -15.89 5.03 -28.60
N LEU A 50 -15.46 3.94 -29.23
CA LEU A 50 -14.32 3.13 -28.80
C LEU A 50 -13.07 3.56 -29.56
N LYS A 51 -12.00 3.86 -28.83
CA LYS A 51 -10.66 4.08 -29.39
C LYS A 51 -9.94 2.72 -29.46
N LEU A 52 -9.75 2.21 -30.67
CA LEU A 52 -8.96 1.01 -30.92
C LEU A 52 -7.59 1.41 -31.45
N ARG A 53 -6.55 0.93 -30.76
CA ARG A 53 -5.19 1.05 -31.26
C ARG A 53 -5.01 0.02 -32.37
N LYS A 54 -4.42 0.41 -33.51
CA LYS A 54 -4.34 -0.42 -34.72
C LYS A 54 -3.55 -1.73 -34.51
N ASP A 55 -2.78 -1.83 -33.43
CA ASP A 55 -2.02 -3.00 -32.99
C ASP A 55 -2.83 -4.01 -32.14
N PHE A 56 -3.95 -3.63 -31.51
CA PHE A 56 -4.73 -4.49 -30.60
C PHE A 56 -5.63 -5.51 -31.32
N ALA A 57 -6.06 -5.22 -32.55
CA ALA A 57 -7.02 -6.06 -33.28
C ALA A 57 -6.42 -7.41 -33.75
N SER A 58 -5.11 -7.49 -33.96
CA SER A 58 -4.41 -8.72 -34.38
C SER A 58 -4.32 -9.76 -33.26
N TYR A 59 -4.17 -9.30 -32.02
CA TYR A 59 -4.18 -10.14 -30.81
C TYR A 59 -5.53 -10.85 -30.63
N TYR A 60 -6.63 -10.16 -30.91
CA TYR A 60 -7.98 -10.74 -30.80
C TYR A 60 -8.17 -11.96 -31.71
N GLU A 61 -7.48 -12.06 -32.85
CA GLU A 61 -7.62 -13.21 -33.75
C GLU A 61 -6.97 -14.49 -33.22
N HIS A 62 -5.89 -14.35 -32.43
CA HIS A 62 -5.13 -15.46 -31.88
C HIS A 62 -5.78 -16.06 -30.62
N LEU A 63 -6.78 -15.35 -30.08
CA LEU A 63 -7.64 -15.86 -29.04
C LEU A 63 -8.50 -17.02 -29.58
N SER A 64 -8.59 -18.08 -28.79
CA SER A 64 -9.58 -19.13 -28.96
C SER A 64 -11.00 -18.56 -28.90
N GLU A 65 -11.98 -19.25 -29.48
CA GLU A 65 -13.39 -18.79 -29.41
C GLU A 65 -13.92 -18.64 -27.98
N GLY A 66 -13.35 -19.38 -27.01
CA GLY A 66 -13.64 -19.21 -25.59
C GLY A 66 -13.13 -17.88 -25.04
N GLU A 67 -11.90 -17.50 -25.37
CA GLU A 67 -11.29 -16.21 -24.97
C GLU A 67 -11.97 -15.03 -25.67
N LYS A 68 -12.29 -15.17 -26.97
CA LYS A 68 -13.10 -14.19 -27.72
C LYS A 68 -14.47 -13.99 -27.08
N MET A 69 -15.11 -15.06 -26.62
CA MET A 69 -16.36 -14.98 -25.85
C MET A 69 -16.16 -14.30 -24.50
N SER A 70 -15.08 -14.58 -23.77
CA SER A 70 -14.78 -13.95 -22.48
C SER A 70 -14.54 -12.44 -22.63
N VAL A 71 -13.77 -12.02 -23.65
CA VAL A 71 -13.58 -10.59 -23.99
C VAL A 71 -14.92 -9.95 -24.33
N ARG A 72 -15.75 -10.58 -25.17
CA ARG A 72 -17.10 -10.10 -25.50
C ARG A 72 -18.00 -10.03 -24.27
N GLN A 73 -17.89 -10.97 -23.32
CA GLN A 73 -18.72 -11.03 -22.12
C GLN A 73 -18.29 -10.00 -21.08
N ASN A 74 -16.99 -9.77 -20.88
CA ASN A 74 -16.47 -8.76 -19.96
C ASN A 74 -16.81 -7.35 -20.45
N VAL A 75 -16.62 -7.07 -21.75
CA VAL A 75 -17.12 -5.84 -22.38
C VAL A 75 -18.64 -5.71 -22.23
N ARG A 76 -19.41 -6.81 -22.19
CA ARG A 76 -20.86 -6.74 -21.96
C ARG A 76 -21.26 -6.61 -20.48
N LYS A 77 -20.39 -7.01 -19.55
CA LYS A 77 -20.63 -7.00 -18.10
C LYS A 77 -20.35 -5.61 -17.53
N ASP A 78 -19.29 -4.96 -18.00
CA ASP A 78 -18.90 -3.60 -17.61
C ASP A 78 -19.87 -2.54 -18.16
N PHE A 79 -20.60 -2.84 -19.24
CA PHE A 79 -21.60 -1.94 -19.83
C PHE A 79 -23.03 -2.16 -19.33
N LYS A 80 -23.30 -3.23 -18.57
CA LYS A 80 -24.63 -3.45 -17.96
C LYS A 80 -24.80 -2.75 -16.61
N SER A 81 -23.74 -2.20 -16.04
CA SER A 81 -23.77 -1.47 -14.76
C SER A 81 -24.00 0.04 -14.92
N SER A 82 -24.06 0.58 -16.15
CA SER A 82 -24.31 2.00 -16.41
C SER A 82 -25.59 2.21 -17.21
N GLU A 83 -26.70 2.48 -16.52
CA GLU A 83 -27.90 3.05 -17.15
C GLU A 83 -27.65 4.53 -17.48
N TYR A 84 -27.33 4.84 -18.74
CA TYR A 84 -27.54 6.17 -19.30
C TYR A 84 -28.26 6.06 -20.65
N SER A 85 -29.45 6.65 -20.72
CA SER A 85 -30.12 6.95 -21.99
C SER A 85 -29.75 8.37 -22.40
N VAL A 86 -29.13 8.56 -23.57
CA VAL A 86 -29.05 9.87 -24.21
C VAL A 86 -29.41 9.73 -25.69
N LYS A 87 -30.40 10.54 -26.11
CA LYS A 87 -30.74 10.78 -27.53
C LYS A 87 -29.74 11.77 -28.12
N THR A 88 -29.27 11.49 -29.33
CA THR A 88 -28.41 12.38 -30.12
C THR A 88 -29.22 13.45 -30.86
N ASP A 89 -28.65 14.66 -31.00
CA ASP A 89 -28.44 15.34 -32.29
C ASP A 89 -27.45 16.54 -32.13
N ILE A 90 -26.50 16.68 -33.07
CA ILE A 90 -25.21 17.44 -33.02
C ILE A 90 -25.35 18.87 -33.60
N PRO A 91 -24.73 19.96 -33.04
CA PRO A 91 -23.51 20.54 -33.64
C PRO A 91 -22.51 21.35 -32.75
N GLY A 92 -21.19 21.18 -33.02
CA GLY A 92 -20.11 22.16 -32.78
C GLY A 92 -18.78 21.63 -32.21
N VAL A 93 -17.70 21.60 -32.99
CA VAL A 93 -16.31 21.31 -32.54
C VAL A 93 -15.48 22.60 -32.65
N VAL A 94 -14.77 22.98 -31.59
CA VAL A 94 -13.80 24.08 -31.60
C VAL A 94 -12.41 23.49 -31.34
N ASP A 95 -11.44 23.86 -32.18
CA ASP A 95 -10.03 23.49 -32.07
C ASP A 95 -9.29 24.59 -31.31
N LEU A 96 -8.69 24.24 -30.17
CA LEU A 96 -7.95 25.17 -29.29
C LEU A 96 -6.42 25.01 -29.41
N GLY A 97 -5.90 24.43 -30.50
CA GLY A 97 -4.47 24.49 -30.82
C GLY A 97 -3.53 23.59 -29.99
N SER A 98 -4.04 22.90 -28.96
CA SER A 98 -3.28 21.94 -28.12
C SER A 98 -3.55 20.46 -28.46
N GLY A 99 -4.31 20.18 -29.53
CA GLY A 99 -4.66 18.81 -29.92
C GLY A 99 -5.71 18.12 -29.04
N ARG A 100 -6.36 18.85 -28.13
CA ARG A 100 -7.48 18.36 -27.30
C ARG A 100 -8.81 18.90 -27.88
N PHE A 101 -9.71 18.01 -28.30
CA PHE A 101 -11.06 18.36 -28.75
C PHE A 101 -12.07 18.24 -27.60
N LYS A 102 -12.98 19.21 -27.45
CA LYS A 102 -14.14 19.11 -26.54
C LYS A 102 -15.46 19.32 -27.30
N TYR A 103 -16.47 18.55 -26.91
CA TYR A 103 -17.83 18.64 -27.44
C TYR A 103 -18.71 19.46 -26.50
N PHE A 104 -19.48 20.41 -27.04
CA PHE A 104 -20.51 21.16 -26.31
C PHE A 104 -21.88 20.92 -26.94
N SER A 105 -22.88 20.53 -26.15
CA SER A 105 -24.25 20.44 -26.65
C SER A 105 -24.94 21.80 -26.59
N ALA A 106 -25.54 22.22 -27.70
CA ALA A 106 -26.18 23.53 -27.86
C ALA A 106 -27.54 23.69 -27.13
N GLU A 107 -28.04 22.64 -26.46
CA GLU A 107 -29.40 22.60 -25.90
C GLU A 107 -29.53 23.19 -24.48
N ARG A 108 -28.48 23.81 -23.94
CA ARG A 108 -28.40 24.17 -22.50
C ARG A 108 -29.02 25.51 -22.08
N LEU A 109 -29.45 26.36 -23.02
CA LEU A 109 -29.65 27.80 -22.72
C LEU A 109 -31.09 28.24 -22.39
N GLU A 110 -32.13 27.41 -22.49
CA GLU A 110 -33.51 27.95 -22.38
C GLU A 110 -34.19 27.86 -21.01
N ASN A 111 -33.63 27.20 -19.97
CA ASN A 111 -34.34 27.06 -18.68
C ASN A 111 -33.54 27.25 -17.38
N LYS A 112 -32.23 27.55 -17.40
CA LYS A 112 -31.42 27.69 -16.16
C LYS A 112 -31.22 29.12 -15.64
N HIS A 113 -31.71 30.15 -16.32
CA HIS A 113 -31.27 31.54 -16.06
C HIS A 113 -32.12 32.36 -15.08
N LYS A 114 -33.10 31.80 -14.37
CA LYS A 114 -34.02 32.63 -13.54
C LYS A 114 -33.37 33.28 -12.32
N ASP A 115 -32.23 32.77 -11.86
CA ASP A 115 -31.60 33.22 -10.61
C ASP A 115 -30.13 33.64 -10.78
N LEU A 116 -29.61 33.80 -12.00
CA LEU A 116 -28.22 34.26 -12.19
C LEU A 116 -27.97 35.61 -11.51
N GLY A 117 -26.84 35.72 -10.82
CA GLY A 117 -26.48 36.93 -10.08
C GLY A 117 -27.21 37.09 -8.73
N LYS A 118 -28.09 36.15 -8.36
CA LYS A 118 -28.66 36.10 -7.01
C LYS A 118 -27.56 35.78 -6.01
N THR A 119 -27.52 36.52 -4.89
CA THR A 119 -26.62 36.20 -3.79
C THR A 119 -27.02 34.87 -3.13
N ILE A 120 -26.08 33.93 -3.07
CA ILE A 120 -26.26 32.60 -2.47
C ILE A 120 -25.37 32.39 -1.24
N GLY A 121 -24.43 33.30 -0.97
CA GLY A 121 -23.53 33.23 0.17
C GLY A 121 -22.62 34.45 0.28
N SER A 122 -21.58 34.32 1.07
CA SER A 122 -20.53 35.32 1.23
C SER A 122 -19.17 34.66 1.41
N PHE A 123 -18.12 35.39 1.12
CA PHE A 123 -16.74 34.98 1.36
C PHE A 123 -15.99 36.09 2.11
N GLY A 124 -14.94 35.71 2.82
CA GLY A 124 -13.96 36.62 3.41
C GLY A 124 -12.55 36.22 2.99
N ILE A 125 -11.61 37.15 2.99
CA ILE A 125 -10.18 36.81 2.93
C ILE A 125 -9.83 35.98 4.16
N SER A 126 -8.96 34.99 3.99
CA SER A 126 -8.44 34.17 5.07
C SER A 126 -7.05 34.67 5.45
N ASP A 127 -6.71 34.62 6.73
CA ASP A 127 -5.34 34.81 7.20
C ASP A 127 -4.47 33.56 6.90
N ALA A 128 -5.10 32.43 6.51
CA ALA A 128 -4.37 31.26 6.05
C ALA A 128 -3.65 31.55 4.72
N VAL A 129 -2.36 31.28 4.68
CA VAL A 129 -1.57 31.36 3.46
C VAL A 129 -1.56 29.98 2.80
N LEU A 130 -1.86 29.90 1.51
CA LEU A 130 -1.71 28.67 0.73
C LEU A 130 -0.49 28.80 -0.18
N ASN A 131 0.27 27.73 -0.32
CA ASN A 131 1.31 27.59 -1.34
C ASN A 131 0.78 26.72 -2.48
N LEU A 132 1.19 27.08 -3.70
CA LEU A 132 0.95 26.27 -4.89
C LEU A 132 2.26 25.73 -5.44
N GLY A 133 2.44 24.42 -5.37
CA GLY A 133 3.56 23.68 -5.94
C GLY A 133 3.16 22.81 -7.13
N ARG A 134 4.16 22.20 -7.77
CA ARG A 134 3.97 21.08 -8.72
C ARG A 134 4.83 19.90 -8.31
N THR A 135 4.33 18.70 -8.61
CA THR A 135 4.99 17.43 -8.31
C THR A 135 6.31 17.23 -9.06
N ASP A 136 6.57 18.00 -10.14
CA ASP A 136 7.81 17.98 -10.92
C ASP A 136 8.95 18.86 -10.36
N GLY A 137 8.79 19.40 -9.15
CA GLY A 137 9.85 20.09 -8.41
C GLY A 137 9.72 21.62 -8.37
N TYR A 138 8.53 22.16 -8.71
CA TYR A 138 8.22 23.56 -8.44
C TYR A 138 7.79 23.74 -6.98
N TYR A 139 8.62 24.45 -6.20
CA TYR A 139 8.30 24.85 -4.83
C TYR A 139 7.57 26.19 -4.81
N GLY A 140 6.47 26.23 -4.06
CA GLY A 140 5.39 27.18 -4.26
C GLY A 140 5.65 28.63 -3.86
N GLU A 141 4.86 29.50 -4.48
CA GLU A 141 4.68 30.89 -4.06
C GLU A 141 3.31 30.99 -3.36
N TRP A 142 3.19 31.93 -2.43
CA TRP A 142 1.94 32.14 -1.69
C TRP A 142 0.82 32.63 -2.57
N ILE A 143 -0.36 32.03 -2.48
CA ILE A 143 -1.61 32.49 -3.09
C ILE A 143 -2.61 32.94 -2.01
N PRO A 144 -3.26 34.11 -2.18
CA PRO A 144 -4.31 34.55 -1.29
C PRO A 144 -5.45 33.54 -1.24
N SER A 145 -5.84 33.18 -0.02
CA SER A 145 -6.93 32.26 0.22
C SER A 145 -8.14 32.97 0.83
N TYR A 146 -9.29 32.34 0.70
CA TYR A 146 -10.59 32.87 1.06
C TYR A 146 -11.38 31.82 1.82
N VAL A 147 -12.23 32.27 2.75
CA VAL A 147 -13.10 31.41 3.53
C VAL A 147 -14.51 31.42 2.94
N VAL A 148 -15.04 30.25 2.61
CA VAL A 148 -16.45 30.04 2.29
C VAL A 148 -16.96 28.86 3.12
N ASP A 149 -17.93 29.13 3.99
CA ASP A 149 -18.53 28.13 4.88
C ASP A 149 -17.51 27.31 5.71
N GLY A 150 -16.38 27.94 6.10
CA GLY A 150 -15.32 27.34 6.94
C GLY A 150 -14.17 26.69 6.15
N GLU A 151 -14.29 26.58 4.83
CA GLU A 151 -13.32 25.93 3.95
C GLU A 151 -12.48 26.97 3.18
N LEU A 152 -11.25 26.61 2.81
CA LEU A 152 -10.33 27.44 2.06
C LEU A 152 -10.55 27.34 0.54
N TYR A 153 -10.57 28.51 -0.10
CA TYR A 153 -10.73 28.70 -1.53
C TYR A 153 -9.63 29.60 -2.08
N ILE A 154 -9.36 29.50 -3.37
CA ILE A 154 -8.55 30.48 -4.10
C ILE A 154 -9.37 31.08 -5.25
N VAL A 155 -8.94 32.24 -5.76
CA VAL A 155 -9.45 32.76 -7.04
C VAL A 155 -8.78 32.00 -8.17
N ALA A 156 -9.55 31.25 -8.96
CA ALA A 156 -9.05 30.41 -10.04
C ALA A 156 -8.20 31.21 -11.03
N GLU A 157 -8.65 32.41 -11.40
CA GLU A 157 -7.98 33.27 -12.36
C GLU A 157 -6.60 33.76 -11.87
N ASN A 158 -6.32 33.73 -10.56
CA ASN A 158 -4.99 34.06 -10.02
C ASN A 158 -3.94 33.02 -10.40
N LEU A 159 -4.32 31.80 -10.81
CA LEU A 159 -3.38 30.80 -11.34
C LEU A 159 -2.59 31.33 -12.54
N ALA A 160 -3.11 32.36 -13.24
CA ALA A 160 -2.36 33.08 -14.27
C ALA A 160 -0.98 33.58 -13.80
N ASP A 161 -0.90 34.00 -12.52
CA ASP A 161 0.31 34.50 -11.87
C ASP A 161 1.25 33.35 -11.41
N TYR A 162 0.82 32.08 -11.52
CA TYR A 162 1.53 30.84 -11.13
C TYR A 162 1.84 29.93 -12.33
N GLY A 163 2.04 30.52 -13.50
CA GLY A 163 2.46 29.78 -14.68
C GLY A 163 1.32 29.13 -15.49
N TYR A 164 0.06 29.42 -15.18
CA TYR A 164 -1.07 28.95 -15.97
C TYR A 164 -1.50 29.96 -17.02
N SER A 165 -1.99 29.51 -18.16
CA SER A 165 -2.76 30.31 -19.10
C SER A 165 -4.23 30.39 -18.62
N VAL A 166 -4.93 31.49 -18.92
CA VAL A 166 -6.37 31.65 -18.61
C VAL A 166 -7.05 32.12 -19.87
N ASP A 167 -7.92 31.28 -20.42
CA ASP A 167 -8.72 31.55 -21.62
C ASP A 167 -10.21 31.65 -21.25
N TRP A 168 -10.85 32.74 -21.65
CA TRP A 168 -12.26 33.01 -21.37
C TRP A 168 -13.09 32.93 -22.64
N ASP A 169 -13.97 31.94 -22.70
CA ASP A 169 -14.97 31.80 -23.75
C ASP A 169 -16.28 32.49 -23.31
N GLU A 170 -16.45 33.75 -23.74
CA GLU A 170 -17.66 34.53 -23.45
C GLU A 170 -18.94 33.87 -23.94
N LYS A 171 -18.87 33.18 -25.09
CA LYS A 171 -20.06 32.60 -25.74
C LYS A 171 -20.56 31.38 -24.97
N ASN A 172 -19.65 30.52 -24.53
CA ASN A 172 -20.00 29.30 -23.80
C ASN A 172 -19.97 29.50 -22.28
N ARG A 173 -19.47 30.65 -21.82
CA ARG A 173 -19.29 31.01 -20.40
C ARG A 173 -18.38 30.01 -19.69
N ILE A 174 -17.22 29.76 -20.30
CA ILE A 174 -16.24 28.79 -19.81
C ILE A 174 -14.91 29.48 -19.63
N THR A 175 -14.29 29.31 -18.47
CA THR A 175 -12.88 29.64 -18.26
C THR A 175 -12.07 28.35 -18.29
N VAL A 176 -11.08 28.30 -19.17
CA VAL A 176 -10.10 27.20 -19.24
C VAL A 176 -8.77 27.71 -18.72
N ILE A 177 -8.20 26.99 -17.77
CA ILE A 177 -6.95 27.32 -17.10
C ILE A 177 -6.02 26.12 -17.29
N ASP A 178 -4.97 26.28 -18.09
CA ASP A 178 -4.05 25.19 -18.40
C ASP A 178 -2.62 25.63 -18.08
N PHE A 179 -1.84 24.76 -17.43
CA PHE A 179 -0.44 25.02 -17.15
C PHE A 179 0.35 25.30 -18.44
N GLU A 180 1.20 26.32 -18.42
CA GLU A 180 2.02 26.73 -19.56
C GLU A 180 3.51 26.66 -19.19
N GLU A 181 4.21 25.65 -19.71
CA GLU A 181 5.64 25.46 -19.43
C GLU A 181 6.46 26.70 -19.82
N GLY A 182 7.30 27.16 -18.90
CA GLY A 182 8.16 28.33 -19.10
C GLY A 182 7.48 29.68 -18.82
N LYS A 183 6.18 29.70 -18.49
CA LYS A 183 5.53 30.92 -18.02
C LYS A 183 6.07 31.31 -16.64
N GLN A 184 6.45 32.58 -16.49
CA GLN A 184 7.06 33.07 -15.26
C GLN A 184 6.04 33.10 -14.12
N VAL A 185 6.41 32.52 -12.98
CA VAL A 185 5.66 32.71 -11.73
C VAL A 185 6.02 34.06 -11.11
N THR A 186 5.00 34.84 -10.79
CA THR A 186 5.18 36.20 -10.26
C THR A 186 4.57 36.41 -8.88
N GLY A 187 3.84 35.41 -8.36
CA GLY A 187 2.95 35.52 -7.21
C GLY A 187 1.73 36.38 -7.51
N THR A 188 0.64 36.17 -6.78
CA THR A 188 -0.60 36.94 -6.96
C THR A 188 -0.35 38.42 -6.74
N LYS A 189 -0.59 39.24 -7.78
CA LYS A 189 -0.50 40.71 -7.67
C LYS A 189 -1.83 41.40 -7.92
N SER A 190 -2.86 40.64 -8.26
CA SER A 190 -4.15 41.16 -8.68
C SER A 190 -5.30 40.39 -8.03
N HIS A 191 -6.52 40.94 -8.14
CA HIS A 191 -7.78 40.30 -7.74
C HIS A 191 -7.92 39.93 -6.24
N ILE A 192 -7.16 40.56 -5.36
CA ILE A 192 -7.32 40.41 -3.90
C ILE A 192 -8.56 41.19 -3.44
N LYS A 193 -9.48 40.51 -2.76
CA LYS A 193 -10.68 41.12 -2.15
C LYS A 193 -10.73 40.80 -0.65
N GLU A 194 -11.02 41.78 0.19
CA GLU A 194 -11.16 41.56 1.64
C GLU A 194 -12.36 40.67 2.00
N SER A 195 -13.48 40.84 1.30
CA SER A 195 -14.71 40.07 1.47
C SER A 195 -15.71 40.39 0.37
N GLY A 196 -16.79 39.63 0.29
CA GLY A 196 -17.90 39.94 -0.61
C GLY A 196 -19.01 38.91 -0.63
N SER A 197 -19.96 39.11 -1.55
CA SER A 197 -21.05 38.17 -1.80
C SER A 197 -20.65 37.12 -2.84
N ILE A 198 -21.19 35.92 -2.68
CA ILE A 198 -21.16 34.84 -3.68
C ILE A 198 -22.47 34.87 -4.45
N TYR A 199 -22.37 34.72 -5.77
CA TYR A 199 -23.49 34.78 -6.68
C TYR A 199 -23.71 33.45 -7.43
N GLU A 200 -24.99 33.11 -7.61
CA GLU A 200 -25.39 32.04 -8.51
C GLU A 200 -24.86 32.32 -9.92
N SER A 201 -24.17 31.33 -10.51
CA SER A 201 -23.46 31.45 -11.77
C SER A 201 -23.58 30.17 -12.60
N ASP A 202 -23.61 30.34 -13.91
CA ASP A 202 -23.55 29.29 -14.93
C ASP A 202 -22.16 29.18 -15.57
N VAL A 203 -21.19 29.95 -15.09
CA VAL A 203 -19.80 29.87 -15.54
C VAL A 203 -19.19 28.53 -15.15
N GLU A 204 -18.56 27.85 -16.11
CA GLU A 204 -17.80 26.62 -15.85
C GLU A 204 -16.29 26.91 -15.80
N ILE A 205 -15.62 26.38 -14.78
CA ILE A 205 -14.17 26.50 -14.62
C ILE A 205 -13.54 25.14 -14.91
N TRP A 206 -12.51 25.13 -15.75
CA TRP A 206 -11.74 23.94 -16.08
C TRP A 206 -10.27 24.21 -15.82
N ILE A 207 -9.61 23.32 -15.10
CA ILE A 207 -8.18 23.42 -14.76
C ILE A 207 -7.48 22.14 -15.21
N ASP A 208 -6.49 22.27 -16.08
CA ASP A 208 -5.75 21.17 -16.73
C ASP A 208 -6.65 20.08 -17.36
N GLY A 209 -7.83 20.50 -17.82
CA GLY A 209 -8.83 19.63 -18.39
C GLY A 209 -9.80 18.97 -17.40
N ALA A 210 -9.61 19.13 -16.09
CA ALA A 210 -10.57 18.73 -15.06
C ALA A 210 -11.59 19.86 -14.79
N LYS A 211 -12.86 19.51 -14.56
CA LYS A 211 -13.91 20.48 -14.27
C LYS A 211 -13.97 20.77 -12.78
N MET A 212 -13.94 22.04 -12.41
CA MET A 212 -13.99 22.49 -11.01
C MET A 212 -15.38 22.99 -10.61
N ASN A 213 -15.75 22.75 -9.36
CA ASN A 213 -16.89 23.43 -8.74
C ASN A 213 -16.41 24.83 -8.36
N SER A 214 -17.21 25.85 -8.67
CA SER A 214 -16.80 27.23 -8.44
C SER A 214 -17.94 28.14 -7.99
N TYR A 215 -17.55 29.19 -7.28
CA TYR A 215 -18.44 30.26 -6.82
C TYR A 215 -18.08 31.58 -7.49
N ASN A 216 -19.07 32.28 -8.07
CA ASN A 216 -18.81 33.59 -8.65
C ASN A 216 -18.79 34.68 -7.56
N ILE A 217 -17.76 35.52 -7.58
CA ILE A 217 -17.59 36.61 -6.61
C ILE A 217 -17.59 38.00 -7.26
N GLY A 218 -18.35 38.17 -8.34
CA GLY A 218 -18.46 39.42 -9.09
C GLY A 218 -17.32 39.59 -10.08
N GLY A 219 -17.27 38.68 -11.06
CA GLY A 219 -16.31 38.70 -12.17
C GLY A 219 -15.13 37.73 -12.06
N TYR A 220 -15.02 37.00 -10.95
CA TYR A 220 -13.98 35.99 -10.70
C TYR A 220 -14.61 34.75 -10.06
N SER A 221 -13.86 33.67 -10.02
CA SER A 221 -14.34 32.36 -9.63
C SER A 221 -13.53 31.82 -8.46
N LEU A 222 -14.17 31.60 -7.32
CA LEU A 222 -13.57 30.87 -6.20
C LEU A 222 -13.65 29.37 -6.46
N ILE A 223 -12.56 28.66 -6.24
CA ILE A 223 -12.48 27.19 -6.30
C ILE A 223 -11.89 26.67 -4.99
N SER A 224 -12.37 25.50 -4.55
CA SER A 224 -11.91 24.89 -3.30
C SER A 224 -10.44 24.48 -3.43
N ALA A 225 -9.63 24.79 -2.41
CA ALA A 225 -8.25 24.35 -2.33
C ALA A 225 -8.14 22.81 -2.29
N ARG A 226 -9.04 22.15 -1.54
CA ARG A 226 -9.16 20.67 -1.52
C ARG A 226 -9.39 20.09 -2.90
N GLN A 227 -10.28 20.69 -3.70
CA GLN A 227 -10.57 20.21 -5.05
C GLN A 227 -9.35 20.36 -5.99
N LEU A 228 -8.49 21.36 -5.76
CA LEU A 228 -7.27 21.52 -6.55
C LEU A 228 -6.23 20.45 -6.26
N GLU A 229 -6.14 19.95 -5.02
CA GLU A 229 -5.22 18.86 -4.66
C GLU A 229 -5.58 17.54 -5.36
N GLU A 230 -6.83 17.34 -5.74
CA GLU A 230 -7.25 16.18 -6.55
C GLU A 230 -6.62 16.18 -7.95
N ASN A 231 -6.01 17.29 -8.39
CA ASN A 231 -5.24 17.35 -9.64
C ASN A 231 -3.82 16.80 -9.40
N PRO A 232 -3.42 15.67 -10.05
CA PRO A 232 -2.15 14.99 -9.77
C PRO A 232 -0.90 15.81 -10.10
N ASP A 233 -1.04 16.87 -10.90
CA ASP A 233 0.05 17.76 -11.31
C ASP A 233 0.19 19.01 -10.43
N MET A 234 -0.75 19.22 -9.49
CA MET A 234 -0.76 20.33 -8.55
C MET A 234 -0.55 19.84 -7.12
N MET A 235 0.22 20.61 -6.35
CA MET A 235 0.28 20.49 -4.90
C MET A 235 -0.25 21.78 -4.31
N VAL A 236 -1.31 21.69 -3.52
CA VAL A 236 -1.77 22.81 -2.69
C VAL A 236 -1.45 22.42 -1.26
N PHE A 237 -0.78 23.29 -0.53
CA PHE A 237 -0.53 23.05 0.90
C PHE A 237 -0.61 24.36 1.64
N ARG A 238 -1.03 24.31 2.89
CA ARG A 238 -1.06 25.50 3.73
C ARG A 238 0.35 25.86 4.15
N ASP A 239 0.72 27.13 4.00
CA ASP A 239 1.91 27.65 4.65
C ASP A 239 1.58 27.93 6.10
N TYR A 240 2.43 27.41 6.97
CA TYR A 240 2.34 27.60 8.40
C TYR A 240 3.53 28.43 8.89
N ASP A 241 3.99 29.48 8.19
CA ASP A 241 5.10 30.31 8.71
C ASP A 241 4.82 30.91 10.11
N GLU A 242 5.86 31.17 10.91
CA GLU A 242 5.82 31.30 12.39
C GLU A 242 4.96 32.43 12.99
N GLU A 243 4.66 33.49 12.25
CA GLU A 243 4.11 34.73 12.84
C GLU A 243 2.58 34.87 12.79
N ASP A 244 1.86 34.13 11.94
CA ASP A 244 0.40 34.27 11.71
C ASP A 244 -0.41 32.98 11.90
N ARG A 245 0.17 31.98 12.58
CA ARG A 245 -0.51 30.75 12.95
C ARG A 245 -1.58 31.08 13.99
N SER A 246 -2.86 30.95 13.66
CA SER A 246 -3.87 30.70 14.68
C SER A 246 -4.94 29.81 14.08
N PHE A 247 -5.10 28.62 14.66
CA PHE A 247 -6.28 27.80 14.44
C PHE A 247 -7.03 27.67 15.75
N LYS A 248 -8.35 27.62 15.67
CA LYS A 248 -9.18 27.17 16.78
C LYS A 248 -9.61 25.75 16.49
N LEU A 249 -9.46 24.91 17.49
CA LEU A 249 -9.86 23.52 17.43
C LEU A 249 -10.88 23.27 18.53
N SER A 250 -12.11 22.92 18.15
CA SER A 250 -13.19 22.71 19.10
C SER A 250 -14.12 21.61 18.67
N GLY A 251 -14.64 20.89 19.64
CA GLY A 251 -15.51 19.77 19.35
C GLY A 251 -16.04 19.11 20.61
N LYS A 252 -16.40 17.84 20.47
CA LYS A 252 -16.85 17.01 21.57
C LYS A 252 -16.06 15.71 21.60
N ILE A 253 -15.72 15.30 22.80
CA ILE A 253 -15.29 13.93 23.07
C ILE A 253 -16.52 13.19 23.55
N SER A 254 -16.88 12.10 22.90
CA SER A 254 -18.09 11.32 23.21
C SER A 254 -17.83 9.84 23.34
N LEU A 255 -18.70 9.17 24.08
CA LEU A 255 -18.80 7.71 24.11
C LEU A 255 -19.75 7.24 22.99
N PRO A 256 -19.48 6.08 22.36
CA PRO A 256 -20.28 5.59 21.25
C PRO A 256 -21.71 5.24 21.64
N LYS A 257 -22.61 5.30 20.67
CA LYS A 257 -23.98 4.74 20.74
C LYS A 257 -24.79 5.19 21.97
N GLY A 258 -24.50 6.38 22.51
CA GLY A 258 -25.17 6.92 23.69
C GLY A 258 -24.78 6.24 25.01
N GLN A 259 -23.67 5.50 25.05
CA GLN A 259 -23.11 4.98 26.29
C GLN A 259 -22.78 6.13 27.27
N THR A 260 -22.77 5.83 28.56
CA THR A 260 -22.46 6.82 29.60
C THR A 260 -21.21 6.43 30.37
N ALA A 261 -20.45 7.43 30.82
CA ALA A 261 -19.24 7.24 31.59
C ALA A 261 -19.55 6.43 32.86
N PRO A 262 -18.62 5.55 33.28
CA PRO A 262 -18.83 4.64 34.40
C PRO A 262 -18.89 5.40 35.74
N ASN A 263 -19.12 4.66 36.83
CA ASN A 263 -19.06 5.22 38.19
C ASN A 263 -17.69 5.87 38.42
N GLY A 264 -17.67 7.11 38.89
CA GLY A 264 -16.46 7.93 39.01
C GLY A 264 -16.13 8.79 37.77
N GLY A 265 -16.86 8.64 36.66
CA GLY A 265 -16.62 9.36 35.41
C GLY A 265 -15.54 8.70 34.54
N LEU A 266 -15.13 9.42 33.50
CA LEU A 266 -14.03 9.04 32.62
C LEU A 266 -13.13 10.26 32.42
N SER A 267 -11.85 10.12 32.70
CA SER A 267 -10.83 11.18 32.53
C SER A 267 -9.72 10.72 31.61
N GLY A 268 -9.05 11.69 31.00
CA GLY A 268 -8.01 11.44 30.02
C GLY A 268 -7.41 12.75 29.53
N ASN A 269 -6.60 12.66 28.47
CA ASN A 269 -6.04 13.81 27.77
C ASN A 269 -6.40 13.73 26.29
N LEU A 270 -6.73 14.87 25.69
CA LEU A 270 -6.55 15.03 24.25
C LEU A 270 -5.08 15.26 23.99
N VAL A 271 -4.55 14.57 22.99
CA VAL A 271 -3.14 14.63 22.66
C VAL A 271 -3.00 15.12 21.23
N VAL A 272 -2.26 16.21 21.07
CA VAL A 272 -1.93 16.76 19.76
C VAL A 272 -0.60 16.15 19.33
N TYR A 273 -0.58 15.55 18.15
CA TYR A 273 0.59 14.92 17.57
C TYR A 273 0.96 15.59 16.25
N THR A 274 2.24 15.46 15.86
CA THR A 274 2.76 15.71 14.52
C THR A 274 3.57 14.49 14.07
N TYR A 275 3.96 14.41 12.80
CA TYR A 275 4.97 13.44 12.38
C TYR A 275 6.38 13.95 12.73
N GLY A 276 7.02 13.28 13.69
CA GLY A 276 8.43 13.41 13.98
C GLY A 276 9.32 12.62 13.02
N TYR A 277 10.56 12.40 13.45
CA TYR A 277 11.59 11.72 12.65
C TYR A 277 11.11 10.34 12.15
N LYS A 278 11.21 10.12 10.82
CA LYS A 278 10.76 8.91 10.11
C LYS A 278 9.24 8.63 10.17
N GLY A 279 8.40 9.67 10.29
CA GLY A 279 6.94 9.53 10.27
C GLY A 279 6.36 8.97 11.59
N ALA A 280 7.15 8.97 12.65
CA ALA A 280 6.71 8.58 13.98
C ALA A 280 5.82 9.68 14.59
N PRO A 281 4.63 9.39 15.16
CA PRO A 281 3.86 10.37 15.91
C PRO A 281 4.70 10.93 17.07
N GLU A 282 4.82 12.24 17.12
CA GLU A 282 5.47 12.97 18.19
C GLU A 282 4.43 13.82 18.94
N GLU A 283 4.31 13.60 20.24
CA GLU A 283 3.42 14.36 21.11
C GLU A 283 3.90 15.82 21.21
N ILE A 284 2.98 16.76 20.95
CA ILE A 284 3.23 18.21 21.02
C ILE A 284 2.62 18.80 22.29
N ALA A 285 1.37 18.44 22.60
CA ALA A 285 0.63 19.02 23.72
C ALA A 285 -0.43 18.08 24.27
N LYS A 286 -0.77 18.24 25.56
CA LYS A 286 -1.84 17.50 26.25
C LYS A 286 -2.89 18.40 26.88
N TYR A 287 -4.16 18.01 26.74
CA TYR A 287 -5.30 18.73 27.31
C TYR A 287 -6.18 17.79 28.12
N PRO A 288 -6.23 17.96 29.45
CA PRO A 288 -7.04 17.08 30.27
C PRO A 288 -8.53 17.29 29.97
N PHE A 289 -9.28 16.19 29.94
CA PHE A 289 -10.72 16.19 29.87
C PHE A 289 -11.33 15.27 30.93
N SER A 290 -12.59 15.51 31.28
CA SER A 290 -13.35 14.64 32.17
C SER A 290 -14.81 14.60 31.76
N ILE A 291 -15.30 13.41 31.38
CA ILE A 291 -16.72 13.12 31.19
C ILE A 291 -17.28 12.71 32.56
N PRO A 292 -18.24 13.45 33.13
CA PRO A 292 -18.78 13.14 34.45
C PRO A 292 -19.51 11.79 34.44
N GLU A 293 -19.57 11.11 35.58
CA GLU A 293 -20.36 9.89 35.78
C GLU A 293 -21.78 10.03 35.20
N GLY A 294 -22.22 9.05 34.40
CA GLY A 294 -23.52 9.09 33.72
C GLY A 294 -23.60 10.07 32.53
N GLY A 295 -22.57 10.89 32.29
CA GLY A 295 -22.44 11.72 31.10
C GLY A 295 -21.97 10.92 29.88
N ASN A 296 -22.34 11.37 28.68
CA ASN A 296 -21.90 10.72 27.43
C ASN A 296 -20.77 11.49 26.73
N SER A 297 -20.66 12.80 26.94
CA SER A 297 -19.70 13.63 26.23
C SER A 297 -19.28 14.87 26.99
N ILE A 298 -18.17 15.45 26.57
CA ILE A 298 -17.66 16.75 27.04
C ILE A 298 -17.24 17.59 25.83
N LYS A 299 -17.51 18.89 25.88
CA LYS A 299 -17.01 19.84 24.87
C LYS A 299 -15.57 20.21 25.21
N TYR A 300 -14.74 20.39 24.20
CA TYR A 300 -13.40 20.90 24.35
C TYR A 300 -13.14 22.06 23.40
N PHE A 301 -12.16 22.88 23.75
CA PHE A 301 -11.67 23.99 22.96
C PHE A 301 -10.16 24.09 23.19
N MET A 302 -9.40 24.15 22.10
CA MET A 302 -7.97 24.35 22.05
C MET A 302 -7.71 25.55 21.15
N ASP A 303 -6.91 26.49 21.63
CA ASP A 303 -6.30 27.52 20.81
C ASP A 303 -4.81 27.24 20.65
N GLU A 304 -4.26 27.83 19.61
CA GLU A 304 -2.89 27.60 19.21
C GLU A 304 -1.86 28.09 20.25
N GLN A 305 -2.15 29.17 20.99
CA GLN A 305 -1.35 29.60 22.15
C GLN A 305 -1.27 28.55 23.26
N SER A 306 -2.29 27.70 23.36
CA SER A 306 -2.29 26.61 24.31
C SER A 306 -1.44 25.44 23.83
N VAL A 307 -1.21 25.28 22.51
CA VAL A 307 -0.38 24.21 21.92
C VAL A 307 1.10 24.57 21.97
N GLN A 308 1.44 25.82 21.64
CA GLN A 308 2.84 26.26 21.54
C GLN A 308 3.61 26.30 22.88
N LYS A 309 2.94 26.37 24.03
CA LYS A 309 3.63 26.57 25.34
C LYS A 309 4.49 25.39 25.80
N GLU A 310 4.32 24.20 25.24
CA GLU A 310 4.93 22.97 25.78
C GLU A 310 6.26 22.57 25.13
N LYS A 311 6.67 23.12 23.98
CA LYS A 311 8.00 22.85 23.38
C LYS A 311 8.77 24.11 23.01
N SER A 312 9.96 24.23 23.58
CA SER A 312 10.92 25.28 23.23
C SER A 312 11.75 24.89 22.00
N SER A 313 11.75 25.75 20.98
CA SER A 313 12.84 25.97 20.02
C SER A 313 13.09 25.03 18.84
N TYR A 314 12.20 24.10 18.50
CA TYR A 314 12.28 23.44 17.18
C TYR A 314 11.14 23.95 16.30
N GLU A 315 11.53 24.42 15.10
CA GLU A 315 10.67 24.74 13.95
C GLU A 315 9.84 23.48 13.65
N LEU A 316 8.67 23.36 14.28
CA LEU A 316 7.70 22.34 13.94
C LEU A 316 7.21 22.69 12.52
N GLU A 317 7.70 21.96 11.53
CA GLU A 317 7.08 21.89 10.21
C GLU A 317 5.72 21.22 10.41
N TYR A 318 4.70 22.01 10.74
CA TYR A 318 3.34 21.59 11.14
C TYR A 318 2.52 20.91 10.03
N GLN A 319 3.17 20.39 9.00
CA GLN A 319 2.49 19.47 8.09
C GLN A 319 2.10 18.24 8.93
N ASP A 320 0.84 17.85 8.81
CA ASP A 320 0.27 16.67 9.46
C ASP A 320 0.07 16.73 10.99
N ILE A 321 -0.64 17.75 11.47
CA ILE A 321 -1.19 17.67 12.84
C ILE A 321 -2.36 16.69 12.87
N PHE A 322 -2.37 15.82 13.86
CA PHE A 322 -3.52 14.97 14.15
C PHE A 322 -3.77 14.90 15.66
N ILE A 323 -5.04 14.73 16.03
CA ILE A 323 -5.46 14.72 17.43
C ILE A 323 -5.94 13.33 17.77
N GLY A 324 -5.38 12.78 18.84
CA GLY A 324 -5.87 11.56 19.48
C GLY A 324 -6.24 11.81 20.93
N TYR A 325 -6.39 10.72 21.68
CA TYR A 325 -6.71 10.77 23.10
C TYR A 325 -5.93 9.72 23.89
N GLU A 326 -5.66 10.01 25.16
CA GLU A 326 -5.15 9.07 26.15
C GLU A 326 -6.16 8.96 27.28
N ILE A 327 -6.43 7.75 27.77
CA ILE A 327 -7.38 7.52 28.87
C ILE A 327 -6.62 7.23 30.17
N GLU A 328 -6.97 7.90 31.26
CA GLU A 328 -6.45 7.54 32.58
C GLU A 328 -6.93 6.13 32.94
N GLU A 329 -6.02 5.26 33.42
CA GLU A 329 -6.22 3.81 33.68
C GLU A 329 -7.70 3.39 33.81
N ASN A 330 -8.27 2.89 32.70
CA ASN A 330 -9.64 2.39 32.66
C ASN A 330 -9.70 1.06 31.91
N GLU A 331 -10.20 0.01 32.57
CA GLU A 331 -10.26 -1.32 31.97
C GLU A 331 -11.32 -1.46 30.87
N ASN A 332 -12.26 -0.52 30.75
CA ASN A 332 -13.40 -0.63 29.84
C ASN A 332 -13.26 0.15 28.52
N TYR A 333 -12.26 1.05 28.42
CA TYR A 333 -12.05 1.87 27.23
C TYR A 333 -10.63 1.69 26.72
N ILE A 334 -10.47 1.75 25.40
CA ILE A 334 -9.15 1.59 24.78
C ILE A 334 -8.34 2.86 25.01
N ASP A 335 -7.08 2.71 25.39
CA ASP A 335 -6.17 3.85 25.46
C ASP A 335 -5.68 4.18 24.04
N GLY A 336 -5.99 5.38 23.55
CA GLY A 336 -5.62 5.84 22.21
C GLY A 336 -4.18 6.36 22.12
N LYS A 337 -3.32 5.97 23.07
CA LYS A 337 -1.92 6.38 23.10
C LYS A 337 -1.18 5.87 21.86
N LEU A 338 -0.44 6.76 21.21
CA LEU A 338 0.27 6.46 19.97
C LEU A 338 1.73 6.07 20.15
N THR A 339 2.16 5.88 21.39
CA THR A 339 3.49 5.40 21.73
C THR A 339 3.39 4.28 22.76
N ASN A 340 4.17 3.22 22.58
CA ASN A 340 4.28 2.16 23.57
C ASN A 340 5.12 2.61 24.79
N GLU A 341 5.26 1.75 25.79
CA GLU A 341 6.04 2.06 27.01
C GLU A 341 7.51 2.38 26.72
N ASP A 342 8.07 1.83 25.64
CA ASP A 342 9.43 2.07 25.17
C ASP A 342 9.57 3.35 24.33
N GLY A 343 8.47 4.10 24.13
CA GLY A 343 8.44 5.34 23.35
C GLY A 343 8.46 5.13 21.83
N GLN A 344 8.32 3.89 21.35
CA GLN A 344 8.17 3.61 19.93
C GLN A 344 6.73 3.90 19.49
N PRO A 345 6.52 4.38 18.25
CA PRO A 345 5.20 4.53 17.67
C PRO A 345 4.36 3.26 17.79
N ALA A 346 3.11 3.43 18.22
CA ALA A 346 2.09 2.43 18.00
C ALA A 346 1.87 2.32 16.49
N GLU A 347 1.89 1.09 15.96
CA GLU A 347 1.72 0.83 14.52
C GLU A 347 0.31 1.21 13.98
N ASN A 348 -0.60 1.69 14.86
CA ASN A 348 -2.05 1.69 14.65
C ASN A 348 -2.73 3.04 14.91
N TYR A 349 -2.00 4.15 14.80
CA TYR A 349 -2.51 5.46 15.20
C TYR A 349 -3.72 5.94 14.38
N GLY A 350 -3.83 5.55 13.11
CA GLY A 350 -4.92 5.97 12.21
C GLY A 350 -6.34 5.72 12.76
N MET A 351 -6.52 4.74 13.66
CA MET A 351 -7.81 4.45 14.28
C MET A 351 -8.20 5.40 15.42
N PHE A 352 -7.22 6.02 16.06
CA PHE A 352 -7.40 6.82 17.27
C PHE A 352 -7.17 8.30 17.03
N VAL A 353 -6.83 8.65 15.79
CA VAL A 353 -6.52 10.02 15.41
C VAL A 353 -7.52 10.51 14.40
N CYS A 354 -7.82 11.80 14.48
CA CYS A 354 -8.46 12.51 13.39
C CYS A 354 -7.42 13.47 12.81
N GLY A 355 -7.22 13.39 11.50
CA GLY A 355 -6.36 14.32 10.77
C GLY A 355 -7.00 15.71 10.75
N MET A 356 -6.16 16.73 10.88
CA MET A 356 -6.56 18.09 10.60
C MET A 356 -6.43 18.29 9.09
N ASP A 357 -7.55 18.56 8.42
CA ASP A 357 -7.57 18.92 7.01
C ASP A 357 -7.00 20.33 6.80
N ASP A 358 -5.87 20.42 6.10
CA ASP A 358 -5.15 21.67 5.81
C ASP A 358 -6.01 22.78 5.20
N TYR A 359 -7.15 22.45 4.61
CA TYR A 359 -8.07 23.39 3.96
C TYR A 359 -9.16 23.93 4.87
N SER A 360 -9.16 23.58 6.15
CA SER A 360 -10.08 24.15 7.16
C SER A 360 -9.45 25.33 7.89
N VAL A 361 -10.18 26.43 8.03
CA VAL A 361 -9.69 27.64 8.72
C VAL A 361 -9.65 27.42 10.23
N ASP A 362 -10.80 27.01 10.75
CA ASP A 362 -11.04 26.62 12.14
C ASP A 362 -11.63 25.21 12.12
N TYR A 363 -11.21 24.39 13.07
CA TYR A 363 -11.66 23.01 13.22
C TYR A 363 -12.80 22.97 14.23
N GLU A 364 -13.93 23.55 13.86
CA GLU A 364 -15.16 23.48 14.64
C GLU A 364 -15.88 22.15 14.42
N ASN A 365 -16.46 21.59 15.48
CA ASN A 365 -17.13 20.28 15.46
C ASN A 365 -16.18 19.11 15.14
N PHE A 366 -14.91 19.27 15.50
CA PHE A 366 -13.92 18.19 15.45
C PHE A 366 -14.24 17.18 16.55
N ASN A 367 -15.14 16.23 16.29
CA ASN A 367 -15.62 15.32 17.33
C ASN A 367 -14.74 14.08 17.38
N MET A 368 -14.41 13.64 18.58
CA MET A 368 -13.71 12.39 18.83
C MET A 368 -14.61 11.43 19.59
N GLU A 369 -14.45 10.16 19.29
CA GLU A 369 -15.14 9.08 19.98
C GLU A 369 -14.14 8.26 20.80
N ILE A 370 -14.44 8.02 22.07
CA ILE A 370 -13.66 7.11 22.93
C ILE A 370 -14.29 5.74 22.82
N PHE A 371 -13.52 4.78 22.33
CA PHE A 371 -14.03 3.47 22.01
C PHE A 371 -14.01 2.52 23.23
N PRO A 372 -15.05 1.67 23.40
CA PRO A 372 -15.01 0.59 24.38
C PRO A 372 -13.88 -0.36 24.03
N LYS A 373 -13.26 -0.92 25.06
CA LYS A 373 -12.22 -1.93 24.93
C LYS A 373 -12.85 -3.31 24.86
N ALA A 374 -12.35 -4.13 23.95
CA ALA A 374 -12.60 -5.57 23.94
C ALA A 374 -11.27 -6.31 23.80
N LYS A 375 -11.11 -7.43 24.50
CA LYS A 375 -9.89 -8.23 24.44
C LYS A 375 -10.07 -9.42 23.52
N LEU A 376 -9.18 -9.56 22.54
CA LEU A 376 -9.06 -10.77 21.74
C LEU A 376 -7.85 -11.59 22.24
N SER A 377 -8.01 -12.91 22.32
CA SER A 377 -6.94 -13.82 22.71
C SER A 377 -7.09 -15.20 22.07
N GLY A 378 -5.97 -15.84 21.81
CA GLY A 378 -5.89 -17.17 21.20
C GLY A 378 -4.45 -17.65 21.15
N SER A 379 -4.22 -18.71 20.39
CA SER A 379 -2.90 -19.28 20.16
C SER A 379 -2.57 -19.40 18.67
N ILE A 380 -1.33 -19.12 18.31
CA ILE A 380 -0.77 -19.43 17.00
C ILE A 380 -0.10 -20.79 17.10
N ARG A 381 -0.67 -21.79 16.42
CA ARG A 381 -0.16 -23.17 16.43
C ARG A 381 0.55 -23.50 15.15
N PHE A 382 1.83 -23.82 15.23
CA PHE A 382 2.62 -24.32 14.12
C PHE A 382 2.53 -25.83 14.08
N GLU A 383 2.30 -26.39 12.90
CA GLU A 383 2.53 -27.82 12.69
C GLU A 383 4.02 -28.15 12.94
N ASP A 384 4.33 -29.28 13.59
CA ASP A 384 5.62 -29.68 14.23
C ASP A 384 6.89 -29.67 13.34
N ASN A 385 6.81 -29.13 12.12
CA ASN A 385 7.79 -29.32 11.05
C ASN A 385 8.52 -28.05 10.60
N VAL A 386 8.24 -26.86 11.13
CA VAL A 386 8.94 -25.64 10.70
C VAL A 386 10.27 -25.46 11.44
N LYS A 387 11.26 -26.32 11.14
CA LYS A 387 12.65 -26.15 11.61
C LYS A 387 13.44 -25.39 10.55
N THR A 388 13.88 -24.17 10.87
CA THR A 388 14.77 -23.41 9.97
C THR A 388 16.24 -23.67 10.27
N LEU A 389 17.12 -23.20 9.37
CA LEU A 389 18.57 -23.24 9.55
C LEU A 389 19.15 -21.91 10.04
N PHE A 390 18.33 -20.89 10.30
CA PHE A 390 18.79 -19.60 10.79
C PHE A 390 19.39 -19.73 12.20
N SER A 391 20.53 -19.08 12.43
CA SER A 391 21.35 -19.28 13.63
C SER A 391 20.87 -18.55 14.88
N ASP A 392 20.03 -17.54 14.74
CA ASP A 392 19.47 -16.76 15.85
C ASP A 392 18.31 -17.47 16.55
N GLY A 393 17.61 -18.36 15.83
CA GLY A 393 16.57 -19.21 16.38
C GLY A 393 15.30 -18.45 16.76
N LEU A 394 15.08 -17.24 16.23
CA LEU A 394 13.88 -16.43 16.45
C LEU A 394 12.99 -16.42 15.21
N ARG A 395 11.71 -16.17 15.41
CA ARG A 395 10.72 -15.79 14.40
C ARG A 395 10.07 -14.52 14.87
N GLU A 396 9.58 -13.75 13.93
CA GLU A 396 8.79 -12.58 14.23
C GLU A 396 7.38 -12.80 13.72
N ILE A 397 6.41 -12.50 14.57
CA ILE A 397 5.00 -12.67 14.28
C ILE A 397 4.34 -11.31 14.40
N ARG A 398 3.68 -10.87 13.34
CA ARG A 398 2.75 -9.75 13.34
C ARG A 398 1.34 -10.29 13.21
N VAL A 399 0.50 -9.94 14.17
CA VAL A 399 -0.95 -10.19 14.15
C VAL A 399 -1.64 -8.85 13.97
N GLU A 400 -2.48 -8.70 12.97
CA GLU A 400 -3.23 -7.48 12.66
C GLU A 400 -4.73 -7.76 12.70
N ALA A 401 -5.48 -6.93 13.43
CA ALA A 401 -6.92 -6.88 13.37
C ALA A 401 -7.31 -5.73 12.42
N VAL A 402 -7.63 -6.07 11.18
CA VAL A 402 -8.01 -5.12 10.12
C VAL A 402 -9.51 -4.86 10.20
N ASN A 403 -9.94 -3.61 10.29
CA ASN A 403 -11.36 -3.25 10.34
C ASN A 403 -12.03 -3.66 9.02
N ALA A 404 -13.03 -4.53 9.10
CA ALA A 404 -13.70 -5.09 7.93
C ALA A 404 -14.51 -4.02 7.15
N ASP A 405 -14.93 -2.95 7.84
CA ASP A 405 -15.69 -1.85 7.23
C ASP A 405 -14.76 -0.76 6.63
N ASN A 406 -13.49 -0.69 7.09
CA ASN A 406 -12.48 0.24 6.60
C ASN A 406 -11.07 -0.40 6.70
N PRO A 407 -10.58 -1.11 5.67
CA PRO A 407 -9.33 -1.86 5.74
C PRO A 407 -8.06 -1.03 6.01
N ASP A 408 -8.12 0.30 5.87
CA ASP A 408 -7.01 1.18 6.20
C ASP A 408 -6.83 1.33 7.73
N GLU A 409 -7.87 1.04 8.50
CA GLU A 409 -7.86 0.98 9.96
C GLU A 409 -7.46 -0.43 10.44
N CYS A 410 -6.31 -0.56 11.10
CA CYS A 410 -5.91 -1.83 11.72
C CYS A 410 -5.29 -1.63 13.11
N ILE A 411 -5.37 -2.66 13.95
CA ILE A 411 -4.60 -2.81 15.18
C ILE A 411 -3.66 -3.99 15.03
N SER A 412 -2.36 -3.75 14.94
CA SER A 412 -1.30 -4.75 14.93
C SER A 412 -0.67 -4.98 16.30
N LYS A 413 -0.12 -6.17 16.47
CA LYS A 413 0.81 -6.53 17.54
C LYS A 413 1.92 -7.38 16.96
N THR A 414 3.15 -6.97 17.22
CA THR A 414 4.35 -7.69 16.79
C THR A 414 5.08 -8.26 18.00
N PHE A 415 5.58 -9.49 17.88
CA PHE A 415 6.38 -10.12 18.93
C PHE A 415 7.37 -11.15 18.34
N GLU A 416 8.52 -11.29 19.01
CA GLU A 416 9.54 -12.29 18.69
C GLU A 416 9.31 -13.58 19.50
N VAL A 417 9.54 -14.73 18.85
CA VAL A 417 9.32 -16.05 19.45
C VAL A 417 10.43 -17.00 19.05
N GLY A 418 10.78 -17.94 19.92
CA GLY A 418 11.73 -18.99 19.58
C GLY A 418 11.21 -19.89 18.46
N GLN A 419 12.08 -20.31 17.55
CA GLN A 419 11.73 -21.21 16.42
C GLN A 419 11.21 -22.58 16.86
N ASN A 420 11.50 -23.01 18.09
CA ASN A 420 11.02 -24.27 18.64
C ASN A 420 9.66 -24.16 19.34
N GLU A 421 9.10 -22.95 19.48
CA GLU A 421 7.81 -22.74 20.13
C GLU A 421 6.67 -23.04 19.15
N THR A 422 5.90 -24.10 19.38
CA THR A 422 4.84 -24.50 18.43
C THR A 422 3.45 -24.00 18.83
N ASP A 423 3.26 -23.54 20.06
CA ASP A 423 1.99 -23.00 20.56
C ASP A 423 2.27 -21.65 21.23
N ILE A 424 1.86 -20.58 20.56
CA ILE A 424 2.26 -19.22 20.90
C ILE A 424 1.02 -18.43 21.31
N PRO A 425 0.81 -18.20 22.61
CA PRO A 425 -0.34 -17.44 23.06
C PRO A 425 -0.18 -15.98 22.65
N TYR A 426 -1.26 -15.38 22.16
CA TYR A 426 -1.31 -13.96 21.86
C TYR A 426 -2.58 -13.34 22.43
N SER A 427 -2.50 -12.03 22.67
CA SER A 427 -3.65 -11.24 23.08
C SER A 427 -3.50 -9.79 22.65
N MET A 428 -4.60 -9.21 22.21
CA MET A 428 -4.68 -7.85 21.67
C MET A 428 -5.90 -7.14 22.27
N GLU A 429 -5.74 -5.85 22.53
CA GLU A 429 -6.85 -4.97 22.89
C GLU A 429 -7.38 -4.35 21.59
N LEU A 430 -8.67 -4.51 21.33
CA LEU A 430 -9.36 -4.04 20.13
C LEU A 430 -10.48 -3.07 20.51
N ILE A 431 -10.96 -2.32 19.52
CA ILE A 431 -12.17 -1.52 19.67
C ILE A 431 -13.37 -2.46 19.69
N GLY A 432 -14.14 -2.39 20.77
CA GLY A 432 -15.40 -3.11 20.88
C GLY A 432 -16.41 -2.66 19.82
N ASP A 433 -17.38 -3.52 19.53
CA ASP A 433 -18.47 -3.29 18.57
C ASP A 433 -18.06 -3.07 17.11
N LYS A 434 -16.80 -3.32 16.75
CA LYS A 434 -16.31 -3.34 15.36
C LYS A 434 -16.20 -4.76 14.80
N ASN A 435 -16.19 -4.85 13.48
CA ASN A 435 -15.93 -6.08 12.74
C ASN A 435 -14.46 -6.11 12.31
N TYR A 436 -13.79 -7.24 12.49
CA TYR A 436 -12.39 -7.39 12.15
C TYR A 436 -12.11 -8.61 11.28
N LEU A 437 -11.13 -8.47 10.40
CA LEU A 437 -10.43 -9.54 9.73
C LEU A 437 -9.07 -9.69 10.42
N MET A 438 -8.75 -10.89 10.92
CA MET A 438 -7.43 -11.13 11.51
C MET A 438 -6.45 -11.50 10.41
N HIS A 439 -5.46 -10.66 10.18
CA HIS A 439 -4.33 -10.91 9.29
C HIS A 439 -3.10 -11.33 10.11
N TYR A 440 -2.32 -12.27 9.59
CA TYR A 440 -1.12 -12.79 10.21
C TYR A 440 0.00 -12.68 9.19
N GLU A 441 1.13 -12.11 9.60
CA GLU A 441 2.38 -12.15 8.84
C GLU A 441 3.45 -12.76 9.75
N ILE A 442 4.05 -13.87 9.31
CA ILE A 442 5.02 -14.62 10.10
C ILE A 442 6.31 -14.67 9.32
N LYS A 443 7.38 -14.10 9.87
CA LYS A 443 8.71 -14.07 9.26
C LYS A 443 9.67 -14.99 10.00
N LEU A 444 10.51 -15.66 9.24
CA LEU A 444 11.52 -16.57 9.79
C LEU A 444 12.72 -15.86 10.40
N HIS A 445 12.98 -14.65 9.92
CA HIS A 445 14.05 -13.77 10.36
C HIS A 445 13.73 -12.35 9.87
N GLY A 446 14.17 -11.34 10.62
CA GLY A 446 13.95 -9.94 10.28
C GLY A 446 13.26 -9.19 11.40
N ILE A 447 13.37 -7.86 11.33
CA ILE A 447 12.57 -6.92 12.11
C ILE A 447 11.47 -6.46 11.17
N PHE A 448 10.22 -6.57 11.60
CA PHE A 448 9.07 -5.97 10.97
C PHE A 448 9.36 -4.49 11.06
N LEU A 449 9.73 -3.92 9.91
CA LEU A 449 9.78 -2.48 9.84
C LEU A 449 8.38 -2.00 10.24
N PRO A 450 8.28 -1.02 11.16
CA PRO A 450 6.99 -0.41 11.44
C PRO A 450 6.40 0.01 10.08
N ARG A 451 5.08 -0.03 9.93
CA ARG A 451 4.39 0.25 8.65
C ARG A 451 4.86 1.57 7.99
N TYR A 452 5.41 2.49 8.78
CA TYR A 452 5.92 3.80 8.38
C TYR A 452 7.45 3.94 8.36
N GLY A 453 8.20 2.87 8.66
CA GLY A 453 9.65 2.84 8.59
C GLY A 453 10.13 2.85 7.13
N ILE A 454 10.57 4.00 6.63
CA ILE A 454 11.07 4.23 5.25
C ILE A 454 12.45 3.56 4.99
N TRP A 455 12.76 2.41 5.61
CA TRP A 455 14.03 1.73 5.38
C TRP A 455 13.90 0.69 4.28
N ALA A 456 14.71 0.85 3.23
CA ALA A 456 14.88 -0.11 2.13
C ALA A 456 15.66 -1.36 2.58
N GLY A 457 15.15 -2.08 3.59
CA GLY A 457 15.56 -3.46 3.85
C GLY A 457 14.94 -4.38 2.82
N GLY A 458 15.66 -5.40 2.36
CA GLY A 458 15.08 -6.44 1.50
C GLY A 458 13.94 -7.16 2.24
N GLU A 459 12.86 -7.49 1.53
CA GLU A 459 11.76 -8.26 2.10
C GLU A 459 12.27 -9.63 2.55
N TYR A 460 12.17 -9.90 3.85
CA TYR A 460 12.43 -11.23 4.39
C TYR A 460 11.30 -12.19 4.00
N PRO A 461 11.61 -13.48 3.77
CA PRO A 461 10.63 -14.46 3.37
C PRO A 461 9.59 -14.68 4.49
N ASN A 462 8.32 -14.67 4.09
CA ASN A 462 7.21 -15.01 4.97
C ASN A 462 7.09 -16.53 5.07
N LEU A 463 7.04 -17.05 6.29
CA LEU A 463 6.63 -18.42 6.58
C LEU A 463 5.14 -18.63 6.27
N ALA A 464 4.33 -17.65 6.65
CA ALA A 464 2.92 -17.59 6.34
C ALA A 464 2.49 -16.13 6.29
N LYS A 465 1.57 -15.81 5.39
CA LYS A 465 0.94 -14.51 5.30
C LYS A 465 -0.50 -14.70 4.84
N GLY A 466 -1.46 -14.07 5.51
CA GLY A 466 -2.86 -14.13 5.09
C GLY A 466 -3.83 -13.90 6.25
N TYR A 467 -5.10 -14.18 6.01
CA TYR A 467 -6.19 -13.91 6.93
C TYR A 467 -6.70 -15.19 7.62
N LEU A 468 -7.30 -15.06 8.80
CA LEU A 468 -7.96 -16.18 9.47
C LEU A 468 -9.13 -16.69 8.64
N GLY A 469 -9.07 -17.93 8.17
CA GLY A 469 -10.18 -18.63 7.52
C GLY A 469 -11.23 -19.12 8.53
N THR A 470 -12.42 -19.49 8.03
CA THR A 470 -13.51 -20.03 8.86
C THR A 470 -13.20 -21.39 9.49
N ASP A 471 -12.19 -22.10 9.00
CA ASP A 471 -11.70 -23.38 9.51
C ASP A 471 -10.56 -23.24 10.54
N GLY A 472 -10.15 -22.01 10.86
CA GLY A 472 -9.02 -21.71 11.74
C GLY A 472 -7.65 -21.77 11.05
N GLY A 473 -7.61 -21.99 9.73
CA GLY A 473 -6.38 -21.89 8.93
C GLY A 473 -6.10 -20.46 8.47
N ILE A 474 -5.00 -20.28 7.73
CA ILE A 474 -4.67 -19.02 7.05
C ILE A 474 -5.11 -19.11 5.59
N VAL A 475 -5.78 -18.06 5.08
CA VAL A 475 -6.19 -17.92 3.68
C VAL A 475 -5.65 -16.62 3.09
N ASP A 476 -5.11 -16.68 1.87
CA ASP A 476 -4.53 -15.49 1.21
C ASP A 476 -5.60 -14.49 0.73
N ASP A 477 -6.83 -14.97 0.56
CA ASP A 477 -7.94 -14.21 -0.01
C ASP A 477 -8.79 -13.59 1.09
N MET A 478 -8.77 -12.26 1.18
CA MET A 478 -9.53 -11.48 2.15
C MET A 478 -11.05 -11.76 2.08
N GLU A 479 -11.60 -12.10 0.91
CA GLU A 479 -13.03 -12.44 0.78
C GLU A 479 -13.40 -13.78 1.42
N LYS A 480 -12.41 -14.65 1.67
CA LYS A 480 -12.59 -15.94 2.35
C LYS A 480 -12.28 -15.86 3.85
N ALA A 481 -11.84 -14.69 4.32
CA ALA A 481 -11.52 -14.47 5.71
C ALA A 481 -12.78 -14.50 6.60
N ASN A 482 -12.61 -14.97 7.82
CA ASN A 482 -13.63 -14.95 8.85
C ASN A 482 -13.76 -13.53 9.43
N ILE A 483 -14.97 -12.97 9.39
CA ILE A 483 -15.27 -11.68 10.02
C ILE A 483 -15.60 -11.91 11.50
N ILE A 484 -14.85 -11.25 12.36
CA ILE A 484 -14.98 -11.34 13.81
C ILE A 484 -15.65 -10.08 14.35
N ASN A 485 -16.82 -10.24 14.97
CA ASN A 485 -17.55 -9.14 15.58
C ASN A 485 -17.15 -8.98 17.05
N MET A 486 -16.47 -7.90 17.40
CA MET A 486 -15.93 -7.67 18.75
C MET A 486 -16.95 -7.04 19.72
N SER A 487 -18.15 -7.59 19.86
CA SER A 487 -19.14 -7.09 20.83
C SER A 487 -18.76 -7.33 22.30
N SER A 488 -17.79 -8.20 22.56
CA SER A 488 -17.26 -8.54 23.89
C SER A 488 -15.88 -9.16 23.76
N ASP A 489 -15.23 -9.42 24.89
CA ASP A 489 -13.99 -10.22 24.93
C ASP A 489 -14.17 -11.55 24.19
N MET A 490 -13.17 -11.89 23.38
CA MET A 490 -13.07 -13.15 22.65
C MET A 490 -11.83 -13.93 23.07
N LYS A 491 -12.03 -15.23 23.26
CA LYS A 491 -10.99 -16.19 23.64
C LYS A 491 -10.97 -17.32 22.63
N ASP A 492 -9.92 -18.12 22.68
CA ASP A 492 -9.75 -19.32 21.87
C ASP A 492 -9.76 -19.00 20.35
N MET A 493 -9.27 -17.81 19.98
CA MET A 493 -9.03 -17.40 18.59
C MET A 493 -7.75 -18.06 18.08
N ASP A 494 -7.77 -19.38 18.05
CA ASP A 494 -6.63 -20.17 17.63
C ASP A 494 -6.48 -20.11 16.11
N VAL A 495 -5.24 -19.93 15.65
CA VAL A 495 -4.88 -20.05 14.24
C VAL A 495 -3.91 -21.21 14.08
N SER A 496 -4.17 -22.06 13.09
CA SER A 496 -3.25 -23.11 12.69
C SER A 496 -2.45 -22.62 11.49
N VAL A 497 -1.14 -22.50 11.69
CA VAL A 497 -0.20 -22.19 10.63
C VAL A 497 0.22 -23.53 10.03
N PRO A 498 -0.26 -23.86 8.80
CA PRO A 498 0.11 -25.11 8.18
C PRO A 498 1.63 -25.15 8.01
N ALA A 499 2.19 -26.37 8.00
CA ALA A 499 3.54 -26.50 7.49
C ALA A 499 3.55 -25.95 6.05
N PRO A 500 4.44 -25.02 5.71
CA PRO A 500 4.55 -24.51 4.35
C PRO A 500 4.73 -25.71 3.41
N ASP A 501 4.02 -25.68 2.29
CA ASP A 501 4.19 -26.70 1.25
C ASP A 501 5.68 -26.75 0.91
N GLY A 502 6.26 -27.95 1.03
CA GLY A 502 7.69 -28.13 1.25
C GLY A 502 8.63 -27.54 0.20
N ASN A 503 8.13 -27.00 -0.90
CA ASN A 503 8.92 -26.43 -1.99
C ASN A 503 9.10 -24.90 -1.91
N ASP A 504 8.29 -24.19 -1.11
CA ASP A 504 8.33 -22.72 -1.04
C ASP A 504 8.87 -22.18 0.30
N LEU A 505 9.18 -23.07 1.25
CA LEU A 505 9.72 -22.66 2.54
C LEU A 505 11.17 -22.21 2.40
N VAL A 506 11.42 -20.90 2.42
CA VAL A 506 12.78 -20.38 2.59
C VAL A 506 13.32 -20.78 3.96
N ILE A 507 14.47 -21.41 4.03
CA ILE A 507 15.04 -21.92 5.29
C ILE A 507 16.34 -21.21 5.71
N ALA A 508 16.96 -20.48 4.78
CA ALA A 508 18.20 -19.75 4.96
C ALA A 508 18.49 -18.85 3.75
N THR A 509 19.39 -17.89 3.94
CA THR A 509 20.05 -17.15 2.85
C THR A 509 21.39 -17.80 2.51
N VAL A 510 21.83 -17.65 1.26
CA VAL A 510 23.21 -18.00 0.89
C VAL A 510 24.15 -16.86 1.30
N GLU A 511 25.20 -17.21 2.03
CA GLU A 511 26.24 -16.30 2.48
C GLU A 511 27.53 -16.50 1.67
N GLY A 512 28.25 -15.41 1.41
CA GLY A 512 29.60 -15.49 0.86
C GLY A 512 30.54 -16.23 1.81
N THR A 513 31.40 -17.10 1.28
CA THR A 513 32.41 -17.85 2.05
C THR A 513 33.69 -18.03 1.25
N ASP A 514 34.81 -18.05 1.95
CA ASP A 514 36.14 -18.44 1.44
C ASP A 514 36.44 -19.94 1.64
N ILE A 515 35.49 -20.70 2.21
CA ILE A 515 35.65 -22.13 2.47
C ILE A 515 35.42 -22.93 1.19
N SER A 516 36.40 -23.76 0.81
CA SER A 516 36.28 -24.70 -0.32
C SER A 516 35.92 -26.11 0.15
N VAL A 517 35.05 -26.80 -0.59
CA VAL A 517 34.67 -28.19 -0.29
C VAL A 517 35.25 -29.16 -1.32
N TYR A 518 35.77 -30.29 -0.84
CA TYR A 518 36.34 -31.35 -1.65
C TYR A 518 35.72 -32.70 -1.30
N VAL A 519 35.44 -33.53 -2.30
CA VAL A 519 34.95 -34.90 -2.16
C VAL A 519 35.94 -35.83 -2.87
N GLU A 520 36.50 -36.81 -2.16
CA GLU A 520 37.55 -37.71 -2.67
C GLU A 520 38.74 -36.96 -3.30
N GLY A 521 39.10 -35.81 -2.72
CA GLY A 521 40.19 -34.96 -3.20
C GLY A 521 39.85 -34.06 -4.39
N GLN A 522 38.64 -34.13 -4.95
CA GLN A 522 38.15 -33.28 -6.03
C GLN A 522 37.35 -32.10 -5.48
N LYS A 523 37.63 -30.87 -5.94
CA LYS A 523 36.87 -29.66 -5.58
C LYS A 523 35.46 -29.71 -6.19
N VAL A 524 34.44 -29.36 -5.42
CA VAL A 524 33.03 -29.32 -5.86
C VAL A 524 32.43 -27.93 -5.63
N ARG A 525 31.35 -27.57 -6.35
CA ARG A 525 30.59 -26.35 -6.05
C ARG A 525 29.99 -26.47 -4.65
N SER A 526 30.09 -25.38 -3.91
CA SER A 526 29.55 -25.30 -2.56
C SER A 526 29.13 -23.89 -2.20
N VAL A 527 28.11 -23.78 -1.37
CA VAL A 527 27.61 -22.52 -0.82
C VAL A 527 27.57 -22.60 0.71
N ASN A 528 27.65 -21.45 1.38
CA ASN A 528 27.40 -21.37 2.82
C ASN A 528 25.92 -21.01 3.05
N ILE A 529 25.20 -21.86 3.77
CA ILE A 529 23.78 -21.71 4.08
C ILE A 529 23.66 -21.59 5.60
N GLY A 530 23.45 -20.36 6.10
CA GLY A 530 23.34 -20.08 7.54
C GLY A 530 24.51 -20.69 8.34
N GLY A 531 25.75 -20.41 7.94
CA GLY A 531 26.96 -20.97 8.56
C GLY A 531 27.26 -22.46 8.27
N ASN A 532 26.47 -23.15 7.44
CA ASN A 532 26.68 -24.55 7.08
C ASN A 532 27.05 -24.69 5.60
N MET A 533 28.17 -25.36 5.30
CA MET A 533 28.53 -25.67 3.91
C MET A 533 27.51 -26.64 3.30
N ALA A 534 27.09 -26.36 2.07
CA ALA A 534 26.23 -27.19 1.25
C ALA A 534 26.90 -27.50 -0.10
N ILE A 535 26.58 -28.64 -0.68
CA ILE A 535 27.12 -29.11 -1.96
C ILE A 535 25.95 -29.36 -2.92
N TYR A 536 26.12 -29.03 -4.18
CA TYR A 536 25.17 -29.37 -5.24
C TYR A 536 25.15 -30.88 -5.48
N ILE A 537 23.97 -31.49 -5.51
CA ILE A 537 23.83 -32.94 -5.70
C ILE A 537 24.44 -33.40 -7.03
N GLU A 538 24.30 -32.61 -8.09
CA GLU A 538 24.91 -32.94 -9.40
C GLU A 538 26.45 -32.95 -9.34
N ASP A 539 27.07 -32.24 -8.40
CA ASP A 539 28.52 -32.23 -8.23
C ASP A 539 29.03 -33.43 -7.41
N LEU A 540 28.17 -34.09 -6.64
CA LEU A 540 28.51 -35.38 -6.02
C LEU A 540 28.62 -36.47 -7.09
N LYS A 541 27.87 -36.34 -8.18
CA LYS A 541 27.91 -37.24 -9.33
C LYS A 541 29.27 -37.11 -10.03
N GLY A 542 30.05 -38.18 -9.97
CA GLY A 542 31.42 -38.21 -10.52
C GLY A 542 32.53 -37.76 -9.57
N ALA A 543 32.19 -37.18 -8.40
CA ALA A 543 33.13 -36.90 -7.31
C ALA A 543 33.16 -38.02 -6.24
N GLY A 544 32.72 -39.23 -6.62
CA GLY A 544 32.69 -40.41 -5.75
C GLY A 544 31.32 -41.08 -5.63
N PHE A 545 30.26 -40.42 -6.11
CA PHE A 545 28.90 -40.94 -6.10
C PHE A 545 28.30 -41.07 -7.50
N ASP A 546 27.35 -41.99 -7.63
CA ASP A 546 26.29 -42.01 -8.63
C ASP A 546 24.99 -41.53 -7.96
N ALA A 547 24.18 -40.76 -8.70
CA ALA A 547 22.89 -40.26 -8.24
C ALA A 547 21.78 -40.76 -9.16
N ALA A 548 20.77 -41.41 -8.59
CA ALA A 548 19.59 -41.88 -9.31
C ALA A 548 18.31 -41.32 -8.67
N PHE A 549 17.57 -40.50 -9.42
CA PHE A 549 16.27 -40.00 -8.97
C PHE A 549 15.17 -41.05 -9.21
N ASN A 550 14.38 -41.30 -8.18
CA ASN A 550 13.20 -42.15 -8.23
C ASN A 550 11.93 -41.27 -8.22
N GLU A 551 11.29 -41.14 -9.38
CA GLU A 551 10.08 -40.33 -9.59
C GLU A 551 8.88 -40.80 -8.76
N ASP A 552 8.79 -42.10 -8.43
CA ASP A 552 7.63 -42.65 -7.72
C ASP A 552 7.61 -42.34 -6.21
N GLY A 553 8.74 -41.87 -5.66
CA GLY A 553 8.87 -41.61 -4.23
C GLY A 553 9.55 -40.30 -3.89
N ASP A 554 9.89 -39.48 -4.89
CA ASP A 554 10.64 -38.22 -4.73
C ASP A 554 11.92 -38.43 -3.90
N VAL A 555 12.70 -39.46 -4.26
CA VAL A 555 13.96 -39.82 -3.58
C VAL A 555 15.13 -39.89 -4.54
N ILE A 556 16.24 -39.23 -4.20
CA ILE A 556 17.54 -39.39 -4.85
C ILE A 556 18.35 -40.46 -4.12
N TYR A 557 18.69 -41.55 -4.79
CA TYR A 557 19.62 -42.55 -4.26
C TYR A 557 21.05 -42.19 -4.65
N LEU A 558 21.89 -41.99 -3.63
CA LEU A 558 23.32 -41.74 -3.77
C LEU A 558 24.07 -43.03 -3.44
N SER A 559 24.68 -43.65 -4.45
CA SER A 559 25.51 -44.85 -4.31
C SER A 559 26.97 -44.52 -4.62
N ARG A 560 27.91 -45.27 -4.05
CA ARG A 560 29.32 -45.12 -4.40
C ARG A 560 29.53 -45.49 -5.86
N ALA A 561 30.22 -44.62 -6.61
CA ALA A 561 30.56 -44.91 -8.00
C ALA A 561 31.69 -45.97 -8.06
N GLU A 562 31.45 -47.08 -8.76
CA GLU A 562 32.46 -48.11 -9.01
C GLU A 562 33.31 -47.72 -10.24
N GLY A 563 34.25 -46.79 -10.10
CA GLY A 563 35.09 -46.35 -11.23
C GLY A 563 36.15 -45.30 -10.87
N GLN A 564 37.02 -44.98 -11.84
CA GLN A 564 37.89 -43.80 -11.75
C GLN A 564 37.02 -42.54 -11.67
N LEU A 565 37.35 -41.63 -10.76
CA LEU A 565 36.70 -40.32 -10.63
C LEU A 565 36.76 -39.62 -12.00
N ASN A 566 35.59 -39.43 -12.63
CA ASN A 566 35.47 -38.82 -13.96
C ASN A 566 35.24 -37.30 -13.87
N GLY A 567 35.53 -36.71 -12.72
CA GLY A 567 35.51 -35.27 -12.55
C GLY A 567 36.32 -34.60 -13.65
N ASP A 568 35.68 -33.70 -14.39
CA ASP A 568 36.34 -32.90 -15.42
C ASP A 568 37.39 -31.93 -14.86
N GLY A 569 37.60 -31.94 -13.53
CA GLY A 569 38.62 -31.18 -12.84
C GLY A 569 38.45 -29.68 -13.02
N LYS A 570 37.24 -29.22 -13.38
CA LYS A 570 36.99 -27.79 -13.53
C LYS A 570 37.16 -27.13 -12.17
N ASP A 571 38.16 -26.26 -12.08
CA ASP A 571 38.25 -25.29 -11.02
C ASP A 571 37.05 -24.34 -11.17
N TRP A 572 36.01 -24.62 -10.40
CA TRP A 572 34.89 -23.72 -10.25
C TRP A 572 35.39 -22.49 -9.49
N GLU A 573 35.54 -21.37 -10.21
CA GLU A 573 35.56 -20.04 -9.63
C GLU A 573 34.10 -19.58 -9.54
N PHE A 574 33.53 -19.65 -8.34
CA PHE A 574 32.22 -19.10 -8.08
C PHE A 574 32.34 -17.58 -8.02
N ASP A 575 31.64 -16.87 -8.90
CA ASP A 575 31.59 -15.42 -8.83
C ASP A 575 30.78 -15.01 -7.60
N GLN A 576 31.47 -14.58 -6.54
CA GLN A 576 30.81 -14.11 -5.31
C GLN A 576 29.86 -12.93 -5.58
N ALA A 577 30.02 -12.19 -6.70
CA ALA A 577 29.11 -11.14 -7.10
C ALA A 577 27.77 -11.68 -7.66
N GLN A 578 27.71 -12.96 -8.08
CA GLN A 578 26.47 -13.62 -8.51
C GLN A 578 25.69 -14.26 -7.36
N ILE A 579 26.25 -14.29 -6.15
CA ILE A 579 25.48 -14.55 -4.93
C ILE A 579 24.67 -13.28 -4.65
N ALA A 580 23.67 -13.02 -5.49
CA ALA A 580 22.54 -12.20 -5.08
C ALA A 580 21.97 -12.82 -3.79
N ALA A 581 21.33 -12.02 -2.94
CA ALA A 581 20.67 -12.46 -1.71
C ALA A 581 19.54 -13.45 -2.01
N ALA A 582 19.91 -14.64 -2.45
CA ALA A 582 19.06 -15.68 -2.97
C ALA A 582 18.76 -16.63 -1.83
N TYR A 583 17.49 -16.98 -1.77
CA TYR A 583 16.91 -17.78 -0.74
C TYR A 583 17.11 -19.26 -1.05
N VAL A 584 17.47 -20.03 -0.01
CA VAL A 584 17.46 -21.49 -0.06
C VAL A 584 16.10 -21.94 0.42
N THR A 585 15.40 -22.74 -0.37
CA THR A 585 14.13 -23.34 0.05
C THR A 585 14.33 -24.78 0.50
N TYR A 586 13.43 -25.27 1.36
CA TYR A 586 13.28 -26.68 1.61
C TYR A 586 12.72 -27.39 0.36
N THR A 587 12.81 -28.70 0.35
CA THR A 587 12.19 -29.56 -0.65
C THR A 587 11.74 -30.85 0.02
N ASP A 588 10.60 -31.37 -0.43
CA ASP A 588 10.09 -32.68 -0.02
C ASP A 588 10.95 -33.84 -0.53
N ILE A 589 11.75 -33.62 -1.58
CA ILE A 589 12.68 -34.60 -2.12
C ILE A 589 13.75 -34.96 -1.08
N LYS A 590 13.94 -36.27 -0.85
CA LYS A 590 14.96 -36.79 0.08
C LYS A 590 16.13 -37.41 -0.67
N ALA A 591 17.30 -37.43 -0.05
CA ALA A 591 18.40 -38.29 -0.51
C ALA A 591 18.56 -39.52 0.40
N CYS A 592 18.97 -40.64 -0.18
CA CYS A 592 19.38 -41.84 0.54
C CYS A 592 20.85 -42.15 0.24
N ILE A 593 21.67 -42.30 1.28
CA ILE A 593 23.02 -42.88 1.19
C ILE A 593 23.01 -44.20 1.95
N GLY A 594 23.04 -45.31 1.22
CA GLY A 594 22.72 -46.62 1.79
C GLY A 594 21.30 -46.65 2.34
N GLU A 595 21.12 -47.04 3.60
CA GLU A 595 19.81 -47.09 4.27
C GLU A 595 19.42 -45.77 4.98
N LYS A 596 20.31 -44.77 4.99
CA LYS A 596 20.07 -43.52 5.72
C LYS A 596 19.46 -42.47 4.82
N LYS A 597 18.33 -41.93 5.26
CA LYS A 597 17.69 -40.75 4.65
C LYS A 597 18.33 -39.47 5.16
N ILE A 598 18.54 -38.52 4.27
CA ILE A 598 19.04 -37.18 4.58
C ILE A 598 18.21 -36.11 3.86
N ASP A 599 18.16 -34.92 4.46
CA ASP A 599 17.44 -33.78 3.92
C ASP A 599 18.23 -33.10 2.80
N LEU A 600 17.47 -32.66 1.79
CA LEU A 600 17.93 -31.83 0.68
C LEU A 600 17.26 -30.46 0.73
N TYR A 601 17.80 -29.55 -0.07
CA TYR A 601 17.40 -28.16 -0.14
C TYR A 601 17.43 -27.69 -1.60
N ASN A 602 16.66 -26.69 -1.97
CA ASN A 602 16.67 -26.11 -3.31
C ASN A 602 17.31 -24.72 -3.28
N TYR A 603 18.19 -24.45 -4.23
CA TYR A 603 18.78 -23.15 -4.49
C TYR A 603 18.90 -22.94 -5.99
N ALA A 604 18.25 -21.90 -6.52
CA ALA A 604 18.26 -21.57 -7.95
C ALA A 604 17.93 -22.79 -8.85
N ASP A 605 16.89 -23.54 -8.48
CA ASP A 605 16.43 -24.76 -9.13
C ASP A 605 17.41 -25.95 -9.07
N GLU A 606 18.46 -25.85 -8.25
CA GLU A 606 19.42 -26.93 -8.01
C GLU A 606 19.28 -27.51 -6.60
N MET A 607 19.44 -28.83 -6.51
CA MET A 607 19.37 -29.56 -5.24
C MET A 607 20.69 -29.49 -4.50
N LEU A 608 20.64 -29.10 -3.23
CA LEU A 608 21.77 -29.00 -2.31
C LEU A 608 21.65 -30.02 -1.18
N VAL A 609 22.79 -30.48 -0.68
CA VAL A 609 22.91 -31.26 0.56
C VAL A 609 23.91 -30.61 1.50
N LEU A 610 23.54 -30.47 2.77
CA LEU A 610 24.46 -29.94 3.78
C LEU A 610 25.56 -30.97 4.08
N VAL A 611 26.79 -30.49 4.21
CA VAL A 611 27.95 -31.31 4.60
C VAL A 611 27.71 -32.06 5.91
N LYS A 612 27.01 -31.45 6.87
CA LYS A 612 26.65 -32.11 8.13
C LYS A 612 25.72 -33.32 7.91
N ASN A 613 24.83 -33.27 6.92
CA ASN A 613 23.93 -34.37 6.58
C ASN A 613 24.70 -35.55 5.97
N LEU A 614 25.71 -35.26 5.15
CA LEU A 614 26.65 -36.26 4.63
C LEU A 614 27.44 -36.96 5.77
N LYS A 615 27.86 -36.21 6.79
CA LYS A 615 28.49 -36.80 7.99
C LYS A 615 27.54 -37.72 8.75
N ILE A 616 26.27 -37.33 8.92
CA ILE A 616 25.23 -38.17 9.55
C ILE A 616 25.00 -39.46 8.75
N ALA A 617 25.05 -39.37 7.42
CA ALA A 617 25.00 -40.52 6.53
C ALA A 617 26.18 -41.49 6.70
N GLY A 618 27.25 -41.10 7.41
CA GLY A 618 28.39 -41.98 7.73
C GLY A 618 29.63 -41.71 6.88
N LEU A 619 29.63 -40.62 6.11
CA LEU A 619 30.82 -40.15 5.40
C LEU A 619 31.78 -39.50 6.39
N LYS A 620 33.09 -39.65 6.12
CA LYS A 620 34.12 -38.99 6.92
C LYS A 620 34.25 -37.55 6.43
N VAL A 621 34.06 -36.59 7.33
CA VAL A 621 34.18 -35.14 7.03
C VAL A 621 35.24 -34.52 7.94
N GLU A 622 36.22 -33.87 7.34
CA GLU A 622 37.32 -33.16 8.02
C GLU A 622 37.32 -31.68 7.62
N PHE A 623 37.58 -30.78 8.57
CA PHE A 623 37.74 -29.35 8.30
C PHE A 623 39.16 -28.92 8.64
N ASP A 624 39.86 -28.36 7.64
CA ASP A 624 41.17 -27.74 7.76
C ASP A 624 40.99 -26.22 7.87
N GLY A 625 41.06 -25.71 9.11
CA GLY A 625 40.87 -24.29 9.39
C GLY A 625 41.98 -23.40 8.83
N GLU A 626 43.21 -23.91 8.67
CA GLU A 626 44.32 -23.15 8.08
C GLU A 626 44.14 -22.98 6.58
N LYS A 627 43.67 -24.04 5.89
CA LYS A 627 43.39 -24.00 4.45
C LYS A 627 42.00 -23.51 4.10
N ARG A 628 41.14 -23.24 5.09
CA ARG A 628 39.71 -22.92 4.90
C ARG A 628 39.06 -23.97 3.98
N ARG A 629 39.24 -25.24 4.30
CA ARG A 629 38.85 -26.36 3.41
C ARG A 629 38.08 -27.44 4.17
N VAL A 630 37.04 -27.97 3.54
CA VAL A 630 36.31 -29.16 4.00
C VAL A 630 36.64 -30.33 3.07
N ASP A 631 37.03 -31.46 3.65
CA ASP A 631 37.33 -32.71 2.95
C ASP A 631 36.33 -33.80 3.31
N ILE A 632 35.74 -34.44 2.30
CA ILE A 632 34.75 -35.51 2.44
C ILE A 632 35.28 -36.79 1.80
N TYR A 633 35.24 -37.88 2.55
CA TYR A 633 35.67 -39.21 2.11
C TYR A 633 34.53 -40.22 2.21
N CYS A 634 34.35 -40.96 1.12
CA CYS A 634 33.48 -42.11 0.93
C CYS A 634 34.14 -43.34 1.54
N ASN A 635 33.64 -43.78 2.70
CA ASN A 635 34.14 -45.00 3.35
C ASN A 635 33.88 -46.25 2.50
#